data_AF-A0A1I0KNU1-F1
#
_entry.id   AF-A0A1I0KNU1-F1
#
_cell.length_a   1.000
_cell.length_b   1.000
_cell.length_c   1.000
_cell.angle_alpha   90.00
_cell.angle_beta   90.00
_cell.angle_gamma   90.00
#
_symmetry.space_group_name_H-M   'P 1'
#
loop_
_entity.id
_entity.type
_entity.pdbx_description
1 polymer ?
#
loop_
_entity_poly.entity_id
_entity_poly.type
_entity_poly.pdbx_seq_one_letter_code
_entity_poly.pdbx_strand_id
1 'polypeptide(L)'
;MKMRRMLYVSLLLPVLMTAAACSSDIVDPKPDGGGGGVVPPPPPPPLPTDPNDPKNDTKDTDCDGLSDKVEFETVRDGGKTDPGQRDTDNDGLPDGLEAGVTQPVAGTSCSNLLLDSDPRRQTDPLSYDTDGDGLWDGVEDANKNGKADDDETNPLMKDTDCDGLVDGPTQGAVKGEDQNADGKKGANETDPRRFDTDGDGISDGVESGVTVSPDPVACANIFIPDSSPGTTTNPVNPDSDGDGIPDGAEDTNQNGGVDPGELDPNAGDASGPVGQVCTVNNLRPVTFQSEDGADLKLALPPEFTEVTQIKVGNEVKGLVGYDSSAKVAFLAFRRAAPAGATDPLGDEEELRPAINGKGALTNRTAQVFKTWDGFNAVQAFYDQSGASTDLKRRTDQLVDALVPGSTGRLSQEAAGVNGDFRLQALFVHRSNDSVVVLVAVVPLASVTGANRSSTAAFSSKDLSDGSALAQFGEPTAVQCERFQLEAAKVDFIFVVDDSGSMASSQDALAATANAAVDSLNASSLDWRMALVSSSYHFGTSWPNSGTIRRFTRNVNKVKSWLTSGSTCVNNVCSGVPTAPEVANCPGADSNGKSIEGANGGCSLGIAGAPNEGVLGAARKTIDDITPGTEPAEPESNLRARKDATLVVVLLGDADDQTQKDVNNGVENCGSGGTKEKEGSACEPVQTFINFFGSVTSSVTPTNKTGSLITVHGIICPGGSYCGCGTGQTCTGTSTGREFNPQAGGVSKARNAAVVNATGGVIGSIIDNNSIRVSMDAIIADAIGNAGYKTLKPPIGASLKVALSEVRDANVCNANNVPRSTVNGFDFDGSARTLSLFGACRPANENSQAAVSYQYWIDQEKDPNGGVPCQDDPDYDETEPDHCDDLLACNESTDACVCPANCNDTCGAGTRCDEALCACVPVIG
;
A
#
# COMPACT_ATOMS: atom_id res chain seq x y z
N MET A 1 -1.59 38.69 34.91
CA MET A 1 -1.34 39.58 36.08
C MET A 1 -2.26 39.13 37.22
N LYS A 2 -1.72 38.77 38.41
CA LYS A 2 -2.41 38.17 39.59
C LYS A 2 -3.05 36.77 39.30
N MET A 3 -2.66 35.64 39.90
CA MET A 3 -2.40 35.18 41.29
C MET A 3 -3.60 34.52 42.01
N ARG A 4 -3.43 33.21 42.33
CA ARG A 4 -3.81 32.49 43.59
C ARG A 4 -5.32 32.26 43.83
N ARG A 5 -5.79 31.26 44.61
CA ARG A 5 -5.25 30.23 45.56
C ARG A 5 -6.35 29.13 45.73
N MET A 6 -6.25 27.96 46.40
CA MET A 6 -5.21 27.17 47.11
C MET A 6 -5.74 25.72 47.32
N LEU A 7 -4.87 24.68 47.36
CA LEU A 7 -4.93 23.38 48.11
C LEU A 7 -3.80 22.49 47.51
N TYR A 8 -2.66 22.11 48.11
CA TYR A 8 -2.20 21.98 49.52
C TYR A 8 -3.08 21.01 50.35
N VAL A 9 -2.60 20.04 51.15
CA VAL A 9 -1.32 19.80 51.86
C VAL A 9 -1.04 18.27 51.88
N SER A 10 0.15 17.65 52.05
CA SER A 10 1.55 17.84 51.59
C SER A 10 2.52 17.16 52.60
N LEU A 11 3.47 16.32 52.17
CA LEU A 11 4.66 15.89 52.95
C LEU A 11 5.90 15.86 52.04
N LEU A 12 6.87 16.79 52.13
CA LEU A 12 7.87 17.07 53.19
C LEU A 12 8.95 15.97 53.30
N LEU A 13 10.26 16.26 53.28
CA LEU A 13 11.07 17.41 52.77
C LEU A 13 12.57 16.97 52.82
N PRO A 14 13.52 17.58 52.08
CA PRO A 14 14.92 17.13 52.01
C PRO A 14 15.88 17.91 52.94
N VAL A 15 17.16 17.53 52.93
CA VAL A 15 18.27 18.34 53.49
C VAL A 15 19.45 18.36 52.50
N LEU A 16 19.95 19.57 52.18
CA LEU A 16 21.21 19.83 51.48
C LEU A 16 22.41 19.61 52.43
N MET A 17 23.57 19.18 51.90
CA MET A 17 24.74 20.09 51.79
C MET A 17 26.02 19.48 51.18
N THR A 18 26.68 20.33 50.38
CA THR A 18 28.14 20.47 50.14
C THR A 18 28.95 19.39 49.44
N ALA A 19 29.83 19.86 48.54
CA ALA A 19 30.71 19.09 47.69
C ALA A 19 31.98 18.58 48.39
N ALA A 20 32.57 17.53 47.82
CA ALA A 20 34.00 17.25 47.85
C ALA A 20 34.41 16.69 46.49
N ALA A 21 35.42 17.29 45.85
CA ALA A 21 36.10 16.67 44.72
C ALA A 21 37.24 15.82 45.25
N CYS A 22 37.23 14.52 44.94
CA CYS A 22 38.38 13.63 45.05
C CYS A 22 38.35 12.66 43.87
N SER A 23 39.44 12.65 43.12
CA SER A 23 39.77 11.57 42.18
C SER A 23 40.15 10.32 42.98
N SER A 24 39.63 9.17 42.56
CA SER A 24 40.24 7.86 42.79
C SER A 24 39.56 6.85 41.88
N ASP A 25 40.37 6.17 41.09
CA ASP A 25 40.00 5.12 40.15
C ASP A 25 39.15 4.04 40.83
N ILE A 26 38.04 3.66 40.20
CA ILE A 26 37.40 2.37 40.40
C ILE A 26 37.47 1.67 39.05
N VAL A 27 38.54 0.91 38.86
CA VAL A 27 38.58 -0.15 37.87
C VAL A 27 37.58 -1.20 38.34
N ASP A 28 36.53 -1.41 37.55
CA ASP A 28 35.56 -2.46 37.82
C ASP A 28 36.26 -3.82 37.57
N PRO A 29 36.27 -4.76 38.53
CA PRO A 29 36.88 -6.06 38.30
C PRO A 29 36.02 -6.86 37.31
N LYS A 30 36.53 -7.04 36.08
CA LYS A 30 35.94 -7.87 35.00
C LYS A 30 35.45 -9.21 35.60
N PRO A 31 34.14 -9.53 35.54
CA PRO A 31 33.59 -10.68 36.24
C PRO A 31 34.04 -11.99 35.58
N ASP A 32 34.84 -12.77 36.30
CA ASP A 32 35.32 -14.09 35.93
C ASP A 32 34.18 -15.14 36.00
N GLY A 33 33.39 -15.19 34.92
CA GLY A 33 32.02 -15.75 34.89
C GLY A 33 31.72 -16.92 33.94
N GLY A 34 32.71 -17.52 33.29
CA GLY A 34 32.61 -18.90 32.75
C GLY A 34 31.81 -19.13 31.45
N GLY A 35 32.47 -18.92 30.31
CA GLY A 35 32.07 -19.46 29.01
C GLY A 35 33.13 -19.15 27.95
N GLY A 36 33.59 -20.17 27.21
CA GLY A 36 34.22 -20.05 25.87
C GLY A 36 35.53 -19.28 25.71
N GLY A 37 35.54 -18.01 26.08
CA GLY A 37 36.48 -16.95 25.71
C GLY A 37 37.88 -17.44 25.37
N VAL A 38 38.11 -17.61 24.07
CA VAL A 38 39.45 -17.72 23.53
C VAL A 38 40.12 -16.39 23.85
N VAL A 39 41.28 -16.43 24.48
CA VAL A 39 42.18 -15.27 24.51
C VAL A 39 43.12 -15.46 23.33
N PRO A 40 43.43 -14.41 22.55
CA PRO A 40 44.43 -14.47 21.50
C PRO A 40 45.68 -15.25 21.93
N PRO A 41 46.24 -16.12 21.07
CA PRO A 41 47.46 -16.83 21.42
C PRO A 41 48.56 -15.81 21.74
N PRO A 42 49.45 -16.07 22.71
CA PRO A 42 50.44 -15.08 23.11
C PRO A 42 51.34 -14.71 21.92
N PRO A 43 51.57 -13.41 21.67
CA PRO A 43 52.19 -12.97 20.43
C PRO A 43 53.62 -13.47 20.23
N PRO A 44 54.09 -13.49 18.98
CA PRO A 44 55.47 -13.85 18.67
C PRO A 44 56.45 -12.94 19.42
N PRO A 45 57.64 -13.43 19.84
CA PRO A 45 58.59 -12.60 20.58
C PRO A 45 58.99 -11.33 19.81
N PRO A 46 58.91 -10.13 20.42
CA PRO A 46 59.14 -8.87 19.72
C PRO A 46 60.52 -8.81 19.04
N LEU A 47 60.56 -8.20 17.86
CA LEU A 47 61.80 -7.91 17.15
C LEU A 47 62.63 -6.84 17.90
N PRO A 48 63.97 -6.83 17.74
CA PRO A 48 64.82 -5.93 18.53
C PRO A 48 64.78 -4.47 18.03
N THR A 49 64.12 -3.61 18.80
CA THR A 49 63.99 -2.16 18.54
C THR A 49 64.93 -1.31 19.41
N ASP A 50 65.13 -0.03 19.03
CA ASP A 50 65.84 0.96 19.86
C ASP A 50 65.09 2.30 19.84
N PRO A 51 64.48 2.75 20.96
CA PRO A 51 63.78 4.03 21.03
C PRO A 51 64.69 5.27 20.89
N ASN A 52 66.01 5.09 20.75
CA ASN A 52 66.98 6.16 20.56
C ASN A 52 67.60 6.18 19.14
N ASP A 53 67.21 5.27 18.24
CA ASP A 53 67.73 5.26 16.87
C ASP A 53 67.17 6.48 16.09
N PRO A 54 68.03 7.38 15.56
CA PRO A 54 67.60 8.59 14.87
C PRO A 54 66.93 8.35 13.51
N LYS A 55 66.65 7.09 13.13
CA LYS A 55 65.95 6.69 11.91
C LYS A 55 64.56 6.10 12.14
N ASN A 56 64.06 6.11 13.37
CA ASN A 56 62.74 5.53 13.69
C ASN A 56 61.58 6.15 12.89
N ASP A 57 61.78 7.31 12.25
CA ASP A 57 60.85 7.97 11.33
C ASP A 57 60.80 7.36 9.92
N THR A 58 61.69 6.43 9.60
CA THR A 58 61.81 5.75 8.29
C THR A 58 62.04 4.24 8.42
N LYS A 59 61.88 3.72 9.64
CA LYS A 59 61.92 2.29 9.97
C LYS A 59 60.52 1.86 10.38
N ASP A 60 60.29 0.60 10.10
CA ASP A 60 59.08 -0.21 10.30
C ASP A 60 59.73 -1.58 10.49
N THR A 61 59.83 -2.03 11.74
CA THR A 61 60.78 -3.09 12.13
C THR A 61 60.16 -4.47 12.01
N ASP A 62 58.84 -4.58 12.11
CA ASP A 62 58.01 -5.79 12.06
C ASP A 62 57.05 -5.85 10.85
N CYS A 63 56.93 -4.79 10.06
CA CYS A 63 56.14 -4.73 8.83
C CYS A 63 54.62 -4.75 9.06
N ASP A 64 54.16 -3.95 10.02
CA ASP A 64 52.75 -3.69 10.36
C ASP A 64 52.13 -2.54 9.54
N GLY A 65 52.93 -1.53 9.16
CA GLY A 65 52.52 -0.32 8.44
C GLY A 65 52.75 0.98 9.22
N LEU A 66 52.96 0.91 10.53
CA LEU A 66 53.43 2.03 11.32
C LEU A 66 54.95 2.16 11.20
N SER A 67 55.50 3.21 11.80
CA SER A 67 56.95 3.39 11.88
C SER A 67 57.38 3.29 13.32
N ASP A 68 58.59 2.78 13.58
CA ASP A 68 59.16 2.62 14.93
C ASP A 68 58.86 3.86 15.80
N LYS A 69 58.95 5.06 15.22
CA LYS A 69 58.69 6.34 15.87
C LYS A 69 57.22 6.59 16.19
N VAL A 70 56.31 6.31 15.26
CA VAL A 70 54.86 6.50 15.50
C VAL A 70 54.44 5.69 16.71
N GLU A 71 54.91 4.45 16.80
CA GLU A 71 54.58 3.53 17.88
C GLU A 71 55.28 3.92 19.19
N PHE A 72 56.57 4.28 19.13
CA PHE A 72 57.26 4.82 20.31
C PHE A 72 56.74 6.16 20.81
N GLU A 73 56.06 6.98 20.01
CA GLU A 73 55.61 8.33 20.39
C GLU A 73 54.09 8.45 20.63
N THR A 74 53.26 7.71 19.90
CA THR A 74 51.80 7.76 19.97
C THR A 74 51.31 6.99 21.20
N VAL A 75 50.34 7.57 21.92
CA VAL A 75 49.64 6.90 23.03
C VAL A 75 48.17 6.86 22.65
N ARG A 76 47.63 5.66 22.54
CA ARG A 76 46.20 5.36 22.36
C ARG A 76 45.55 5.17 23.73
N ASP A 77 44.27 4.82 23.80
CA ASP A 77 43.77 4.21 25.03
C ASP A 77 44.41 2.82 25.20
N GLY A 78 44.43 2.26 26.41
CA GLY A 78 45.14 1.00 26.69
C GLY A 78 46.68 1.08 26.69
N GLY A 79 47.32 1.85 25.80
CA GLY A 79 48.78 2.01 25.79
C GLY A 79 49.41 2.53 24.49
N LYS A 80 50.32 1.72 23.95
CA LYS A 80 51.06 1.94 22.69
C LYS A 80 51.23 0.61 21.99
N THR A 81 51.20 0.65 20.67
CA THR A 81 51.65 -0.43 19.79
C THR A 81 53.15 -0.71 20.05
N ASP A 82 53.60 -1.95 19.87
CA ASP A 82 54.98 -2.35 20.12
C ASP A 82 55.76 -2.50 18.79
N PRO A 83 56.75 -1.64 18.49
CA PRO A 83 57.50 -1.63 17.21
C PRO A 83 58.37 -2.86 16.91
N GLY A 84 58.20 -3.95 17.65
CA GLY A 84 58.71 -5.27 17.29
C GLY A 84 57.63 -6.35 17.14
N GLN A 85 56.35 -6.02 17.30
CA GLN A 85 55.19 -6.90 17.15
C GLN A 85 54.28 -6.34 16.06
N ARG A 86 54.13 -7.11 14.97
CA ARG A 86 53.34 -6.70 13.79
C ARG A 86 51.84 -6.49 14.09
N ASP A 87 51.40 -6.98 15.23
CA ASP A 87 50.03 -7.25 15.67
C ASP A 87 50.16 -7.30 17.21
N THR A 88 49.78 -6.22 17.90
CA THR A 88 50.12 -5.97 19.31
C THR A 88 49.19 -6.68 20.30
N ASP A 89 47.90 -6.84 19.97
CA ASP A 89 46.94 -7.58 20.79
C ASP A 89 46.72 -9.04 20.34
N ASN A 90 47.22 -9.40 19.15
CA ASN A 90 47.26 -10.73 18.55
C ASN A 90 45.90 -11.25 18.02
N ASP A 91 44.97 -10.37 17.65
CA ASP A 91 43.70 -10.77 17.04
C ASP A 91 43.88 -11.37 15.62
N GLY A 92 44.91 -10.93 14.91
CA GLY A 92 45.28 -11.32 13.56
C GLY A 92 45.28 -10.20 12.52
N LEU A 93 44.95 -8.96 12.87
CA LEU A 93 45.15 -7.75 12.06
C LEU A 93 46.49 -7.09 12.42
N PRO A 94 47.18 -6.41 11.48
CA PRO A 94 48.38 -5.64 11.83
C PRO A 94 48.05 -4.24 12.33
N ASP A 95 48.79 -3.73 13.32
CA ASP A 95 48.50 -2.44 13.97
C ASP A 95 48.37 -1.26 12.98
N GLY A 96 49.11 -1.30 11.87
CA GLY A 96 49.02 -0.33 10.77
C GLY A 96 47.75 -0.44 9.94
N LEU A 97 47.21 -1.64 9.71
CA LEU A 97 45.93 -1.85 9.03
C LEU A 97 44.81 -1.17 9.82
N GLU A 98 44.71 -1.49 11.10
CA GLU A 98 43.74 -0.98 12.06
C GLU A 98 43.85 0.54 12.27
N ALA A 99 45.08 1.06 12.27
CA ALA A 99 45.36 2.49 12.30
C ALA A 99 44.99 3.24 11.00
N GLY A 100 44.49 2.54 9.99
CA GLY A 100 44.13 3.02 8.66
C GLY A 100 45.30 3.48 7.79
N VAL A 101 46.39 2.71 7.81
CA VAL A 101 47.55 2.94 6.95
C VAL A 101 47.25 2.48 5.52
N THR A 102 47.02 3.46 4.65
CA THR A 102 46.81 3.24 3.21
C THR A 102 48.08 3.22 2.37
N GLN A 103 49.26 3.51 2.95
CA GLN A 103 50.55 3.56 2.24
C GLN A 103 51.72 3.13 3.14
N PRO A 104 52.71 2.35 2.64
CA PRO A 104 53.87 1.93 3.43
C PRO A 104 54.73 3.10 3.90
N VAL A 105 55.38 2.92 5.06
CA VAL A 105 56.40 3.86 5.55
C VAL A 105 57.52 4.04 4.53
N ALA A 106 57.85 5.31 4.26
CA ALA A 106 58.70 5.67 3.13
C ALA A 106 60.17 5.26 3.34
N GLY A 107 60.60 4.20 2.64
CA GLY A 107 61.98 3.73 2.60
C GLY A 107 62.23 2.38 3.27
N THR A 108 61.17 1.70 3.74
CA THR A 108 61.22 0.35 4.29
C THR A 108 61.33 -0.70 3.17
N SER A 109 61.47 -1.96 3.54
CA SER A 109 61.52 -3.09 2.59
C SER A 109 60.55 -4.21 2.95
N CYS A 110 59.39 -3.83 3.50
CA CYS A 110 58.31 -4.72 3.87
C CYS A 110 57.59 -5.23 2.61
N SER A 111 57.65 -6.55 2.36
CA SER A 111 57.11 -7.16 1.13
C SER A 111 55.69 -7.68 1.25
N ASN A 112 55.17 -7.78 2.47
CA ASN A 112 53.90 -8.43 2.82
C ASN A 112 53.06 -7.52 3.73
N LEU A 113 53.16 -6.20 3.53
CA LEU A 113 52.37 -5.24 4.29
C LEU A 113 50.90 -5.34 3.82
N LEU A 114 49.98 -5.46 4.77
CA LEU A 114 48.55 -5.24 4.51
C LEU A 114 48.30 -3.73 4.63
N LEU A 115 47.47 -3.20 3.74
CA LEU A 115 47.14 -1.78 3.70
C LEU A 115 45.64 -1.66 3.73
N ASP A 116 45.17 -0.68 4.48
CA ASP A 116 43.74 -0.43 4.66
C ASP A 116 43.08 0.03 3.36
N SER A 117 41.93 -0.57 3.07
CA SER A 117 41.05 -0.25 1.95
C SER A 117 39.94 0.75 2.29
N ASP A 118 39.57 0.92 3.57
CA ASP A 118 38.61 1.91 4.06
C ASP A 118 39.06 2.68 5.33
N PRO A 119 40.02 3.63 5.24
CA PRO A 119 40.57 4.42 6.37
C PRO A 119 39.61 5.41 7.03
N ARG A 120 38.31 5.26 6.78
CA ARG A 120 37.22 5.93 7.50
C ARG A 120 36.71 5.07 8.65
N ARG A 121 36.97 3.76 8.63
CA ARG A 121 36.73 2.79 9.69
C ARG A 121 38.09 2.34 10.23
N GLN A 122 38.20 2.21 11.55
CA GLN A 122 39.46 1.92 12.24
C GLN A 122 39.15 1.17 13.53
N THR A 123 39.70 -0.01 13.67
CA THR A 123 39.74 -0.77 14.93
C THR A 123 40.84 -0.20 15.85
N ASP A 124 40.86 -0.61 17.13
CA ASP A 124 41.91 -0.19 18.06
C ASP A 124 42.97 -1.30 18.21
N PRO A 125 44.22 -1.12 17.71
CA PRO A 125 45.30 -2.13 17.69
C PRO A 125 45.91 -2.45 19.06
N LEU A 126 45.10 -2.35 20.10
CA LEU A 126 45.36 -2.67 21.50
C LEU A 126 44.15 -3.37 22.16
N SER A 127 43.11 -3.68 21.38
CA SER A 127 41.88 -4.36 21.77
C SER A 127 41.48 -5.32 20.64
N TYR A 128 41.73 -6.61 20.86
CA TYR A 128 41.50 -7.72 19.91
C TYR A 128 40.03 -7.95 19.46
N ASP A 129 39.15 -7.05 19.85
CA ASP A 129 37.68 -7.09 19.92
C ASP A 129 37.32 -5.62 20.24
N THR A 130 37.18 -4.80 19.20
CA THR A 130 37.14 -3.32 19.32
C THR A 130 35.84 -2.83 19.91
N ASP A 131 34.70 -3.39 19.49
CA ASP A 131 33.40 -2.99 20.03
C ASP A 131 33.04 -3.74 21.33
N GLY A 132 33.59 -4.94 21.56
CA GLY A 132 33.37 -5.77 22.75
C GLY A 132 32.24 -6.80 22.62
N ASP A 133 31.90 -7.28 21.43
CA ASP A 133 30.84 -8.27 21.17
C ASP A 133 31.29 -9.73 21.39
N GLY A 134 32.60 -10.00 21.36
CA GLY A 134 33.22 -11.29 21.66
C GLY A 134 33.60 -12.13 20.44
N LEU A 135 33.33 -11.66 19.22
CA LEU A 135 34.12 -11.97 18.03
C LEU A 135 35.45 -11.18 18.11
N TRP A 136 36.35 -11.35 17.14
CA TRP A 136 37.64 -10.64 17.11
C TRP A 136 37.75 -9.90 15.79
N ASP A 137 38.29 -8.69 15.78
CA ASP A 137 38.33 -7.85 14.58
C ASP A 137 38.95 -8.58 13.36
N GLY A 138 39.99 -9.40 13.58
CA GLY A 138 40.66 -10.23 12.58
C GLY A 138 40.03 -11.59 12.28
N VAL A 139 38.88 -11.89 12.88
CA VAL A 139 37.92 -12.93 12.48
C VAL A 139 36.77 -12.29 11.67
N GLU A 140 36.39 -11.06 12.02
CA GLU A 140 35.37 -10.27 11.32
C GLU A 140 35.86 -9.78 9.97
N ASP A 141 36.97 -9.04 9.93
CA ASP A 141 37.81 -8.80 8.74
C ASP A 141 38.60 -10.08 8.42
N ALA A 142 37.85 -11.11 8.01
CA ALA A 142 38.35 -12.44 7.69
C ALA A 142 39.34 -12.41 6.51
N ASN A 143 39.16 -11.46 5.59
CA ASN A 143 40.01 -11.26 4.42
C ASN A 143 41.21 -10.32 4.64
N LYS A 144 41.19 -9.53 5.72
CA LYS A 144 42.26 -8.68 6.27
C LYS A 144 42.58 -7.45 5.43
N ASN A 145 41.53 -6.72 5.04
CA ASN A 145 41.60 -5.53 4.18
C ASN A 145 41.24 -4.20 4.86
N GLY A 146 40.82 -4.19 6.13
CA GLY A 146 40.45 -2.99 6.91
C GLY A 146 39.06 -2.42 6.63
N LYS A 147 38.21 -3.12 5.88
CA LYS A 147 36.83 -2.75 5.51
C LYS A 147 35.89 -3.86 5.98
N ALA A 148 34.70 -3.49 6.46
CA ALA A 148 33.61 -4.45 6.62
C ALA A 148 32.97 -4.73 5.24
N ASP A 149 33.04 -5.98 4.79
CA ASP A 149 32.45 -6.49 3.54
C ASP A 149 31.08 -7.17 3.78
N ASP A 150 30.26 -7.32 2.75
CA ASP A 150 28.90 -7.90 2.85
C ASP A 150 28.88 -9.37 3.30
N ASP A 151 29.99 -10.09 3.15
CA ASP A 151 30.18 -11.45 3.67
C ASP A 151 30.95 -11.50 5.01
N GLU A 152 31.14 -10.36 5.66
CA GLU A 152 31.82 -10.19 6.94
C GLU A 152 30.92 -9.49 7.96
N THR A 153 31.27 -9.56 9.24
CA THR A 153 30.66 -8.74 10.29
C THR A 153 31.46 -7.45 10.46
N ASN A 154 30.90 -6.45 11.15
CA ASN A 154 31.49 -5.13 11.25
C ASN A 154 32.10 -4.91 12.66
N PRO A 155 33.44 -4.94 12.82
CA PRO A 155 34.12 -4.90 14.13
C PRO A 155 34.00 -3.57 14.93
N LEU A 156 33.10 -2.69 14.48
CA LEU A 156 32.73 -1.43 15.10
C LEU A 156 31.24 -1.38 15.48
N MET A 157 30.49 -2.47 15.29
CA MET A 157 29.06 -2.65 15.54
C MET A 157 28.79 -4.07 16.02
N LYS A 158 28.43 -4.21 17.30
CA LYS A 158 28.20 -5.47 18.00
C LYS A 158 27.11 -6.40 17.43
N ASP A 159 26.38 -5.92 16.44
CA ASP A 159 25.00 -6.27 16.07
C ASP A 159 24.88 -5.77 14.63
N THR A 160 25.53 -6.48 13.70
CA THR A 160 25.82 -5.99 12.34
C THR A 160 24.55 -5.78 11.53
N ASP A 161 23.57 -6.68 11.65
CA ASP A 161 22.28 -6.60 10.97
C ASP A 161 21.16 -5.93 11.80
N CYS A 162 21.44 -5.62 13.07
CA CYS A 162 20.58 -4.88 13.99
C CYS A 162 19.32 -5.62 14.47
N ASP A 163 19.35 -6.96 14.52
CA ASP A 163 18.28 -7.81 15.01
C ASP A 163 18.17 -7.90 16.55
N GLY A 164 19.26 -7.55 17.25
CA GLY A 164 19.36 -7.55 18.72
C GLY A 164 20.19 -8.68 19.34
N LEU A 165 20.73 -9.60 18.56
CA LEU A 165 21.79 -10.51 18.95
C LEU A 165 23.15 -9.79 18.84
N VAL A 166 24.21 -10.42 19.34
CA VAL A 166 25.58 -10.02 19.00
C VAL A 166 26.20 -11.00 18.04
N ASP A 167 27.03 -10.51 17.14
CA ASP A 167 27.61 -11.30 16.06
C ASP A 167 28.41 -12.52 16.60
N GLY A 168 29.15 -12.30 17.68
CA GLY A 168 29.92 -13.26 18.45
C GLY A 168 29.11 -14.08 19.48
N PRO A 169 29.80 -14.78 20.42
CA PRO A 169 29.14 -15.71 21.33
C PRO A 169 28.28 -15.06 22.43
N THR A 170 27.26 -15.78 22.90
CA THR A 170 26.41 -15.38 24.05
C THR A 170 27.21 -14.89 25.28
N GLN A 171 27.21 -13.58 25.51
CA GLN A 171 27.85 -12.93 26.67
C GLN A 171 26.92 -12.79 27.89
N GLY A 172 26.71 -13.92 28.57
CA GLY A 172 26.09 -13.98 29.90
C GLY A 172 24.58 -13.74 29.92
N ALA A 173 24.14 -12.50 29.70
CA ALA A 173 22.73 -12.12 29.55
C ALA A 173 22.43 -11.47 28.18
N VAL A 174 23.47 -11.03 27.46
CA VAL A 174 23.40 -10.69 26.04
C VAL A 174 23.49 -12.01 25.27
N LYS A 175 22.59 -12.22 24.30
CA LYS A 175 22.60 -13.37 23.40
C LYS A 175 23.40 -12.99 22.16
N GLY A 176 24.00 -13.97 21.52
CA GLY A 176 24.72 -13.79 20.26
C GLY A 176 24.61 -15.03 19.39
N GLU A 177 25.28 -14.99 18.25
CA GLU A 177 25.00 -15.85 17.10
C GLU A 177 26.07 -16.91 16.90
N ASP A 178 27.31 -16.50 16.61
CA ASP A 178 28.43 -17.42 16.50
C ASP A 178 28.85 -17.91 17.90
N GLN A 179 28.32 -19.05 18.35
CA GLN A 179 28.65 -19.61 19.67
C GLN A 179 30.07 -20.16 19.73
N ASN A 180 30.77 -20.25 18.60
CA ASN A 180 32.05 -20.90 18.45
C ASN A 180 33.21 -19.93 18.12
N ALA A 181 32.88 -18.68 17.77
CA ALA A 181 33.81 -17.59 17.41
C ALA A 181 34.80 -17.99 16.30
N ASP A 182 34.29 -18.54 15.20
CA ASP A 182 35.07 -18.86 14.00
C ASP A 182 34.67 -18.04 12.75
N GLY A 183 33.76 -17.07 12.91
CA GLY A 183 33.32 -16.13 11.87
C GLY A 183 32.45 -16.81 10.81
N LYS A 184 31.76 -17.90 11.15
CA LYS A 184 31.00 -18.71 10.17
C LYS A 184 29.72 -19.27 10.79
N LYS A 185 28.62 -19.01 10.10
CA LYS A 185 27.33 -19.65 10.39
C LYS A 185 27.43 -21.18 10.44
N GLY A 186 27.30 -21.76 11.63
CA GLY A 186 27.06 -23.18 11.83
C GLY A 186 25.61 -23.60 11.58
N ALA A 187 25.36 -24.90 11.58
CA ALA A 187 24.05 -25.46 11.20
C ALA A 187 22.91 -25.28 12.24
N ASN A 188 23.21 -24.72 13.41
CA ASN A 188 22.21 -24.35 14.43
C ASN A 188 22.52 -22.95 15.00
N GLU A 189 23.19 -22.13 14.20
CA GLU A 189 23.53 -20.74 14.50
C GLU A 189 22.82 -19.88 13.45
N THR A 190 22.45 -18.68 13.87
CA THR A 190 21.92 -17.61 13.02
C THR A 190 23.06 -16.97 12.24
N ASP A 191 22.76 -16.06 11.32
CA ASP A 191 23.74 -15.45 10.42
C ASP A 191 23.80 -13.95 10.70
N PRO A 192 24.85 -13.43 11.37
CA PRO A 192 24.89 -12.07 11.93
C PRO A 192 24.97 -10.93 10.89
N ARG A 193 24.63 -11.26 9.64
CA ARG A 193 24.56 -10.36 8.48
C ARG A 193 23.15 -10.43 7.87
N ARG A 194 22.20 -11.05 8.56
CA ARG A 194 20.84 -11.39 8.11
C ARG A 194 19.86 -11.39 9.28
N PHE A 195 19.29 -10.20 9.49
CA PHE A 195 18.22 -9.87 10.46
C PHE A 195 17.08 -10.89 10.63
N ASP A 196 16.82 -11.71 9.60
CA ASP A 196 15.93 -12.87 9.61
C ASP A 196 16.69 -13.99 8.85
N THR A 197 17.13 -15.03 9.57
CA THR A 197 17.97 -16.10 9.04
C THR A 197 17.21 -17.06 8.14
N ASP A 198 15.98 -17.44 8.50
CA ASP A 198 15.28 -18.52 7.81
C ASP A 198 14.22 -18.04 6.81
N GLY A 199 13.90 -16.74 6.86
CA GLY A 199 13.17 -15.98 5.86
C GLY A 199 11.65 -15.99 6.08
N ASP A 200 11.20 -16.13 7.32
CA ASP A 200 9.78 -16.25 7.66
C ASP A 200 9.11 -14.92 8.02
N GLY A 201 9.92 -13.92 8.40
CA GLY A 201 9.51 -12.55 8.69
C GLY A 201 9.58 -12.14 10.17
N ILE A 202 9.94 -13.02 11.10
CA ILE A 202 10.39 -12.63 12.45
C ILE A 202 11.92 -12.44 12.43
N SER A 203 12.46 -11.57 13.28
CA SER A 203 13.91 -11.39 13.40
C SER A 203 14.53 -12.33 14.43
N ASP A 204 15.76 -12.80 14.22
CA ASP A 204 16.34 -13.89 15.02
C ASP A 204 16.43 -13.54 16.52
N GLY A 205 16.60 -12.27 16.83
CA GLY A 205 16.57 -11.65 18.16
C GLY A 205 15.18 -11.63 18.79
N VAL A 206 14.12 -11.39 18.02
CA VAL A 206 12.73 -11.49 18.50
C VAL A 206 12.37 -12.96 18.75
N GLU A 207 12.72 -13.86 17.84
CA GLU A 207 12.55 -15.30 18.06
C GLU A 207 13.31 -15.78 19.30
N SER A 208 14.47 -15.17 19.54
CA SER A 208 15.29 -15.35 20.74
C SER A 208 14.76 -14.62 21.98
N GLY A 209 13.64 -13.89 21.94
CA GLY A 209 13.09 -13.19 23.11
C GLY A 209 13.95 -12.01 23.61
N VAL A 210 14.65 -11.32 22.72
CA VAL A 210 15.49 -10.15 23.04
C VAL A 210 14.63 -8.90 23.17
N THR A 211 14.82 -8.15 24.27
CA THR A 211 14.05 -6.92 24.57
C THR A 211 14.87 -5.63 24.56
N VAL A 212 16.19 -5.75 24.37
CA VAL A 212 17.15 -4.65 24.45
C VAL A 212 18.28 -4.96 23.46
N SER A 213 18.42 -4.16 22.41
CA SER A 213 19.57 -4.30 21.50
C SER A 213 20.90 -4.02 22.24
N PRO A 214 21.95 -4.79 21.93
CA PRO A 214 23.31 -4.59 22.43
C PRO A 214 23.96 -3.32 21.86
N ASP A 215 23.61 -2.87 20.64
CA ASP A 215 23.97 -1.55 20.10
C ASP A 215 22.75 -0.62 19.89
N PRO A 216 22.26 0.03 20.97
CA PRO A 216 21.12 0.94 20.89
C PRO A 216 21.43 2.28 20.19
N VAL A 217 22.64 2.49 19.66
CA VAL A 217 23.03 3.70 18.92
C VAL A 217 23.09 3.43 17.42
N ALA A 218 23.74 2.35 16.99
CA ALA A 218 23.75 1.93 15.59
C ALA A 218 22.36 1.45 15.15
N CYS A 219 21.74 0.57 15.94
CA CYS A 219 20.47 -0.09 15.62
C CYS A 219 19.22 0.73 15.96
N ALA A 220 19.37 2.04 16.11
CA ALA A 220 18.31 2.95 16.51
C ALA A 220 17.20 3.02 15.44
N ASN A 221 15.99 2.56 15.81
CA ASN A 221 14.80 2.42 14.96
C ASN A 221 14.87 1.26 13.93
N ILE A 222 15.85 0.35 14.04
CA ILE A 222 15.90 -0.91 13.29
C ILE A 222 15.44 -2.05 14.21
N PHE A 223 16.12 -2.22 15.35
CA PHE A 223 15.83 -3.26 16.34
C PHE A 223 14.35 -3.28 16.78
N ILE A 224 13.75 -4.47 16.72
CA ILE A 224 12.39 -4.76 17.19
C ILE A 224 12.49 -5.47 18.55
N PRO A 225 12.05 -4.87 19.66
CA PRO A 225 12.02 -5.55 20.95
C PRO A 225 10.88 -6.56 21.01
N ASP A 226 11.20 -7.79 21.41
CA ASP A 226 10.23 -8.82 21.75
C ASP A 226 9.21 -8.33 22.81
N SER A 227 7.94 -8.69 22.62
CA SER A 227 6.81 -8.29 23.48
C SER A 227 6.54 -9.25 24.64
N SER A 228 6.99 -10.50 24.52
CA SER A 228 6.68 -11.64 25.38
C SER A 228 7.88 -12.61 25.50
N PRO A 229 8.96 -12.29 26.26
CA PRO A 229 10.23 -13.06 26.23
C PRO A 229 10.19 -14.47 26.86
N GLY A 230 8.99 -14.95 27.19
CA GLY A 230 8.72 -16.31 27.62
C GLY A 230 8.12 -17.19 26.52
N THR A 231 7.83 -16.62 25.34
CA THR A 231 7.55 -17.30 24.07
C THR A 231 8.75 -17.05 23.16
N THR A 232 9.25 -18.08 22.52
CA THR A 232 10.45 -18.05 21.65
C THR A 232 10.27 -19.10 20.56
N THR A 233 10.67 -18.80 19.34
CA THR A 233 10.67 -19.71 18.21
C THR A 233 12.10 -20.19 17.93
N ASN A 234 12.40 -20.68 16.73
CA ASN A 234 13.69 -21.27 16.39
C ASN A 234 14.21 -20.65 15.09
N PRO A 235 15.10 -19.64 15.17
CA PRO A 235 15.48 -18.77 14.05
C PRO A 235 16.39 -19.40 12.99
N VAL A 236 16.32 -20.72 12.84
CA VAL A 236 16.97 -21.50 11.76
C VAL A 236 15.98 -22.49 11.13
N ASN A 237 14.68 -22.34 11.42
CA ASN A 237 13.60 -23.23 11.03
C ASN A 237 12.24 -22.48 11.03
N PRO A 238 11.70 -22.12 9.84
CA PRO A 238 10.60 -21.17 9.66
C PRO A 238 9.22 -21.79 9.89
N ASP A 239 9.08 -22.71 10.86
CA ASP A 239 7.90 -23.52 11.20
C ASP A 239 8.28 -24.34 12.46
N SER A 240 8.34 -23.66 13.62
CA SER A 240 8.94 -24.17 14.86
C SER A 240 8.27 -25.43 15.41
N ASP A 241 6.96 -25.59 15.21
CA ASP A 241 6.22 -26.76 15.67
C ASP A 241 5.97 -27.84 14.59
N GLY A 242 6.15 -27.49 13.31
CA GLY A 242 6.08 -28.40 12.18
C GLY A 242 4.67 -28.69 11.66
N ASP A 243 3.68 -27.82 11.92
CA ASP A 243 2.31 -27.99 11.41
C ASP A 243 2.11 -27.52 9.95
N GLY A 244 3.07 -26.76 9.43
CA GLY A 244 3.16 -26.34 8.04
C GLY A 244 2.79 -24.89 7.76
N ILE A 245 2.57 -24.05 8.79
CA ILE A 245 2.45 -22.59 8.70
C ILE A 245 3.75 -21.97 9.23
N PRO A 246 4.32 -20.93 8.58
CA PRO A 246 5.50 -20.27 9.13
C PRO A 246 5.22 -19.42 10.35
N ASP A 247 6.18 -19.34 11.29
CA ASP A 247 6.04 -18.68 12.59
C ASP A 247 5.69 -17.18 12.40
N GLY A 248 6.36 -16.47 11.48
CA GLY A 248 6.08 -15.10 11.08
C GLY A 248 4.78 -14.88 10.30
N ALA A 249 4.11 -15.95 9.87
CA ALA A 249 2.73 -15.90 9.38
C ALA A 249 1.70 -16.18 10.49
N GLU A 250 2.11 -16.82 11.59
CA GLU A 250 1.33 -17.14 12.78
C GLU A 250 1.30 -15.97 13.79
N ASP A 251 2.46 -15.42 14.14
CA ASP A 251 2.63 -14.11 14.76
C ASP A 251 2.44 -13.02 13.68
N THR A 252 1.19 -12.60 13.52
CA THR A 252 0.78 -11.67 12.46
C THR A 252 1.42 -10.28 12.59
N ASN A 253 1.86 -9.90 13.79
CA ASN A 253 2.45 -8.60 14.04
C ASN A 253 3.97 -8.64 14.29
N GLN A 254 4.55 -9.84 14.31
CA GLN A 254 5.99 -10.15 14.31
C GLN A 254 6.69 -9.52 15.53
N ASN A 255 6.12 -9.77 16.72
CA ASN A 255 6.57 -9.21 18.00
C ASN A 255 7.05 -10.25 19.03
N GLY A 256 7.04 -11.56 18.70
CA GLY A 256 7.44 -12.66 19.59
C GLY A 256 6.36 -13.10 20.60
N GLY A 257 5.16 -12.52 20.53
CA GLY A 257 4.07 -12.74 21.47
C GLY A 257 2.78 -13.19 20.80
N VAL A 258 2.13 -14.20 21.39
CA VAL A 258 0.84 -14.73 20.90
C VAL A 258 -0.31 -13.80 21.32
N ASP A 259 -0.69 -12.86 20.45
CA ASP A 259 -1.75 -11.89 20.74
C ASP A 259 -3.19 -12.40 20.42
N PRO A 260 -4.25 -11.76 20.97
CA PRO A 260 -5.64 -12.20 20.77
C PRO A 260 -6.14 -12.11 19.32
N GLY A 261 -5.95 -13.18 18.56
CA GLY A 261 -6.40 -13.33 17.16
C GLY A 261 -5.44 -14.17 16.34
N GLU A 262 -4.17 -14.14 16.70
CA GLU A 262 -3.05 -14.85 16.09
C GLU A 262 -3.10 -16.35 16.37
N LEU A 263 -2.15 -17.07 15.77
CA LEU A 263 -1.88 -18.47 16.03
C LEU A 263 -0.72 -18.57 17.05
N ASP A 264 -0.27 -19.78 17.38
CA ASP A 264 0.78 -20.00 18.40
C ASP A 264 1.90 -20.81 17.75
N PRO A 265 3.02 -20.17 17.31
CA PRO A 265 4.15 -20.81 16.62
C PRO A 265 4.80 -22.02 17.31
N ASN A 266 4.41 -22.28 18.56
CA ASN A 266 4.93 -23.37 19.37
C ASN A 266 3.89 -24.49 19.62
N ALA A 267 2.72 -24.48 18.96
CA ALA A 267 1.57 -25.26 19.40
C ALA A 267 0.56 -25.79 18.33
N GLY A 268 1.02 -26.33 17.20
CA GLY A 268 0.32 -27.20 16.24
C GLY A 268 -1.17 -26.92 16.05
N ASP A 269 -1.50 -25.67 15.75
CA ASP A 269 -2.82 -25.05 15.82
C ASP A 269 -3.56 -25.09 14.46
N ALA A 270 -2.87 -25.37 13.34
CA ALA A 270 -3.33 -25.45 11.94
C ALA A 270 -4.47 -26.45 11.67
N SER A 271 -5.61 -26.12 12.26
CA SER A 271 -6.83 -26.89 12.30
C SER A 271 -8.00 -25.98 11.90
N GLY A 272 -9.16 -26.58 11.62
CA GLY A 272 -10.31 -25.81 11.15
C GLY A 272 -9.98 -25.03 9.86
N PRO A 273 -10.38 -23.75 9.73
CA PRO A 273 -10.17 -22.95 8.51
C PRO A 273 -8.70 -22.68 8.19
N VAL A 274 -7.88 -22.44 9.22
CA VAL A 274 -6.47 -22.03 9.12
C VAL A 274 -5.66 -23.08 8.36
N GLY A 275 -5.68 -24.34 8.81
CA GLY A 275 -4.99 -25.45 8.15
C GLY A 275 -5.51 -25.80 6.74
N GLN A 276 -6.60 -25.17 6.25
CA GLN A 276 -7.03 -25.32 4.85
C GLN A 276 -6.41 -24.27 3.91
N VAL A 277 -5.90 -23.16 4.43
CA VAL A 277 -5.46 -22.02 3.61
C VAL A 277 -4.06 -21.51 3.93
N CYS A 278 -3.65 -21.51 5.19
CA CYS A 278 -2.41 -20.86 5.63
C CYS A 278 -1.16 -21.71 5.47
N THR A 279 -1.27 -23.05 5.46
CA THR A 279 -0.07 -23.88 5.31
C THR A 279 0.61 -23.65 3.95
N VAL A 280 1.94 -23.76 3.89
CA VAL A 280 2.74 -23.44 2.68
C VAL A 280 2.24 -24.17 1.43
N ASN A 281 1.86 -25.44 1.57
CA ASN A 281 1.29 -26.28 0.49
C ASN A 281 -0.11 -25.85 0.03
N ASN A 282 -0.79 -25.00 0.80
CA ASN A 282 -2.14 -24.51 0.57
C ASN A 282 -2.17 -23.06 0.06
N LEU A 283 -1.09 -22.30 0.16
CA LEU A 283 -1.00 -20.94 -0.38
C LEU A 283 -1.30 -20.91 -1.88
N ARG A 284 -1.84 -19.78 -2.37
CA ARG A 284 -2.13 -19.63 -3.79
C ARG A 284 -0.88 -19.10 -4.51
N PRO A 285 -0.37 -19.80 -5.55
CA PRO A 285 0.84 -19.37 -6.23
C PRO A 285 0.63 -18.08 -7.01
N VAL A 286 1.67 -17.25 -7.02
CA VAL A 286 1.82 -16.00 -7.76
C VAL A 286 3.19 -16.05 -8.46
N THR A 287 3.29 -15.44 -9.64
CA THR A 287 4.56 -15.27 -10.37
C THR A 287 4.91 -13.79 -10.44
N PHE A 288 6.14 -13.45 -10.07
CA PHE A 288 6.63 -12.08 -10.13
C PHE A 288 7.29 -11.78 -11.48
N GLN A 289 7.14 -10.55 -11.96
CA GLN A 289 7.82 -10.01 -13.14
C GLN A 289 8.41 -8.65 -12.77
N SER A 290 9.73 -8.56 -12.69
CA SER A 290 10.49 -7.35 -12.32
C SER A 290 11.13 -6.73 -13.57
N GLU A 291 11.12 -5.40 -13.68
CA GLU A 291 11.82 -4.60 -14.70
C GLU A 291 12.38 -3.30 -14.10
N ASP A 292 13.70 -3.12 -14.13
CA ASP A 292 14.41 -2.02 -13.46
C ASP A 292 14.16 -0.66 -14.12
N GLY A 293 14.38 -0.53 -15.44
CA GLY A 293 14.28 0.74 -16.16
C GLY A 293 12.84 1.25 -16.31
N ALA A 294 11.87 0.42 -15.92
CA ALA A 294 10.48 0.81 -15.76
C ALA A 294 10.09 1.11 -14.31
N ASP A 295 10.89 0.72 -13.31
CA ASP A 295 10.57 0.71 -11.88
C ASP A 295 9.22 0.00 -11.63
N LEU A 296 9.16 -1.28 -12.01
CA LEU A 296 7.97 -2.13 -11.90
C LEU A 296 8.31 -3.53 -11.40
N LYS A 297 7.59 -3.97 -10.38
CA LYS A 297 7.44 -5.39 -10.02
C LYS A 297 5.96 -5.75 -10.04
N LEU A 298 5.59 -6.76 -10.83
CA LEU A 298 4.20 -7.19 -11.00
C LEU A 298 3.98 -8.59 -10.43
N ALA A 299 3.02 -8.72 -9.53
CA ALA A 299 2.50 -9.98 -9.01
C ALA A 299 1.36 -10.50 -9.89
N LEU A 300 1.63 -11.52 -10.70
CA LEU A 300 0.71 -12.08 -11.67
C LEU A 300 0.22 -13.49 -11.28
N PRO A 301 -1.03 -13.87 -11.61
CA PRO A 301 -1.42 -15.28 -11.66
C PRO A 301 -0.50 -16.10 -12.59
N PRO A 302 -0.10 -17.35 -12.25
CA PRO A 302 0.78 -18.17 -13.07
C PRO A 302 0.28 -18.47 -14.50
N GLU A 303 -1.01 -18.21 -14.78
CA GLU A 303 -1.60 -18.30 -16.12
C GLU A 303 -1.12 -17.23 -17.11
N PHE A 304 -0.44 -16.17 -16.64
CA PHE A 304 0.27 -15.18 -17.47
C PHE A 304 1.59 -15.74 -18.05
N THR A 305 1.48 -16.75 -18.90
CA THR A 305 2.63 -17.43 -19.53
C THR A 305 3.26 -16.65 -20.68
N GLU A 306 2.69 -15.51 -21.07
CA GLU A 306 3.19 -14.63 -22.14
C GLU A 306 3.34 -13.22 -21.58
N VAL A 307 4.57 -12.82 -21.29
CA VAL A 307 4.96 -11.47 -20.86
C VAL A 307 6.14 -11.01 -21.72
N THR A 308 6.23 -9.71 -22.02
CA THR A 308 7.25 -9.15 -22.93
C THR A 308 7.52 -7.69 -22.60
N GLN A 309 8.80 -7.31 -22.56
CA GLN A 309 9.25 -5.93 -22.38
C GLN A 309 8.78 -5.00 -23.51
N ILE A 310 8.21 -3.85 -23.15
CA ILE A 310 7.96 -2.69 -24.04
C ILE A 310 9.23 -1.85 -24.04
N LYS A 311 9.86 -1.62 -25.21
CA LYS A 311 11.15 -0.89 -25.31
C LYS A 311 11.09 0.32 -26.22
N VAL A 312 11.75 1.43 -25.85
CA VAL A 312 11.95 2.61 -26.72
C VAL A 312 13.45 2.71 -27.02
N GLY A 313 13.85 2.34 -28.24
CA GLY A 313 15.25 2.03 -28.50
C GLY A 313 15.64 0.76 -27.74
N ASN A 314 16.68 0.83 -26.91
CA ASN A 314 17.10 -0.26 -26.03
C ASN A 314 16.44 -0.20 -24.63
N GLU A 315 16.00 0.99 -24.22
CA GLU A 315 15.47 1.27 -22.88
C GLU A 315 14.13 0.56 -22.65
N VAL A 316 14.01 -0.19 -21.55
CA VAL A 316 12.75 -0.81 -21.13
C VAL A 316 11.85 0.27 -20.52
N LYS A 317 10.61 0.35 -20.97
CA LYS A 317 9.59 1.27 -20.45
C LYS A 317 8.47 0.57 -19.69
N GLY A 318 8.45 -0.76 -19.70
CA GLY A 318 7.50 -1.58 -18.96
C GLY A 318 7.21 -2.91 -19.65
N LEU A 319 6.03 -3.47 -19.38
CA LEU A 319 5.63 -4.82 -19.74
C LEU A 319 4.31 -4.84 -20.52
N VAL A 320 4.17 -5.82 -21.43
CA VAL A 320 2.89 -6.23 -22.03
C VAL A 320 2.73 -7.73 -21.84
N GLY A 321 1.55 -8.19 -21.42
CA GLY A 321 1.33 -9.61 -21.12
C GLY A 321 -0.09 -10.12 -21.41
N TYR A 322 -0.25 -11.44 -21.39
CA TYR A 322 -1.51 -12.13 -21.71
C TYR A 322 -1.67 -13.48 -20.98
N ASP A 323 -2.83 -13.63 -20.33
CA ASP A 323 -3.34 -14.86 -19.76
C ASP A 323 -4.20 -15.61 -20.79
N SER A 324 -3.72 -16.79 -21.17
CA SER A 324 -4.37 -17.63 -22.17
C SER A 324 -5.63 -18.36 -21.66
N SER A 325 -5.80 -18.48 -20.34
CA SER A 325 -6.91 -19.11 -19.64
C SER A 325 -8.07 -18.14 -19.43
N ALA A 326 -7.88 -17.05 -18.68
CA ALA A 326 -8.94 -16.08 -18.40
C ALA A 326 -9.22 -15.13 -19.57
N LYS A 327 -8.36 -15.09 -20.61
CA LYS A 327 -8.43 -14.15 -21.73
C LYS A 327 -8.34 -12.69 -21.26
N VAL A 328 -7.39 -12.42 -20.38
CA VAL A 328 -7.02 -11.08 -19.92
C VAL A 328 -5.66 -10.75 -20.52
N ALA A 329 -5.50 -9.54 -21.04
CA ALA A 329 -4.19 -9.00 -21.41
C ALA A 329 -3.91 -7.75 -20.57
N PHE A 330 -2.65 -7.37 -20.42
CA PHE A 330 -2.29 -6.12 -19.77
C PHE A 330 -1.18 -5.40 -20.53
N LEU A 331 -1.08 -4.09 -20.30
CA LEU A 331 0.16 -3.33 -20.47
C LEU A 331 0.41 -2.55 -19.18
N ALA A 332 1.66 -2.48 -18.74
CA ALA A 332 2.13 -1.70 -17.61
C ALA A 332 3.37 -0.91 -18.05
N PHE A 333 3.47 0.38 -17.76
CA PHE A 333 4.62 1.19 -18.16
C PHE A 333 4.76 2.44 -17.29
N ARG A 334 5.99 2.94 -17.19
CA ARG A 334 6.32 4.20 -16.51
C ARG A 334 6.60 5.33 -17.51
N ARG A 335 6.25 6.55 -17.13
CA ARG A 335 6.55 7.78 -17.87
C ARG A 335 6.44 9.01 -16.95
N ALA A 336 7.08 10.12 -17.32
CA ALA A 336 6.80 11.42 -16.73
C ALA A 336 5.32 11.82 -16.92
N ALA A 337 4.77 12.58 -15.98
CA ALA A 337 3.40 13.07 -15.97
C ALA A 337 3.05 13.84 -17.27
N PRO A 338 1.81 13.74 -17.79
CA PRO A 338 1.35 14.60 -18.88
C PRO A 338 1.45 16.09 -18.51
N ALA A 339 1.77 16.94 -19.49
CA ALA A 339 1.95 18.37 -19.25
C ALA A 339 0.66 19.04 -18.75
N GLY A 340 0.64 19.39 -17.45
CA GLY A 340 -0.51 20.03 -16.80
C GLY A 340 -1.31 19.10 -15.87
N ALA A 341 -0.97 17.81 -15.80
CA ALA A 341 -1.36 16.94 -14.71
C ALA A 341 -0.46 17.18 -13.48
N THR A 342 -1.04 17.05 -12.29
CA THR A 342 -0.33 17.14 -10.99
C THR A 342 -0.91 16.15 -9.96
N ASP A 343 -1.77 15.25 -10.43
CA ASP A 343 -2.46 14.23 -9.64
C ASP A 343 -2.93 13.10 -10.60
N PRO A 344 -3.23 11.90 -10.09
CA PRO A 344 -3.61 10.75 -10.91
C PRO A 344 -4.83 10.97 -11.81
N LEU A 345 -5.79 11.79 -11.37
CA LEU A 345 -7.00 12.08 -12.14
C LEU A 345 -6.65 12.98 -13.34
N GLY A 346 -5.73 13.93 -13.17
CA GLY A 346 -5.12 14.67 -14.27
C GLY A 346 -4.35 13.77 -15.25
N ASP A 347 -3.62 12.77 -14.76
CA ASP A 347 -2.89 11.83 -15.61
C ASP A 347 -3.86 11.01 -16.49
N GLU A 348 -4.95 10.50 -15.90
CA GLU A 348 -6.02 9.82 -16.63
C GLU A 348 -6.67 10.74 -17.67
N GLU A 349 -6.99 11.98 -17.29
CA GLU A 349 -7.70 12.92 -18.16
C GLU A 349 -6.92 13.25 -19.43
N GLU A 350 -5.60 13.44 -19.31
CA GLU A 350 -4.70 13.77 -20.43
C GLU A 350 -4.31 12.54 -21.28
N LEU A 351 -4.25 11.33 -20.69
CA LEU A 351 -3.94 10.10 -21.42
C LEU A 351 -5.17 9.44 -22.09
N ARG A 352 -6.37 9.58 -21.51
CA ARG A 352 -7.61 8.99 -22.04
C ARG A 352 -7.90 9.32 -23.51
N PRO A 353 -7.63 10.52 -24.06
CA PRO A 353 -7.77 10.80 -25.49
C PRO A 353 -6.97 9.84 -26.40
N ALA A 354 -5.77 9.40 -25.98
CA ALA A 354 -4.97 8.44 -26.74
C ALA A 354 -5.62 7.04 -26.75
N ILE A 355 -6.15 6.60 -25.60
CA ILE A 355 -6.91 5.34 -25.45
C ILE A 355 -8.17 5.39 -26.33
N ASN A 356 -8.93 6.48 -26.27
CA ASN A 356 -10.14 6.70 -27.07
C ASN A 356 -9.86 6.76 -28.58
N GLY A 357 -8.65 7.16 -28.98
CA GLY A 357 -8.19 7.14 -30.37
C GLY A 357 -8.12 5.74 -31.00
N LYS A 358 -8.13 4.66 -30.21
CA LYS A 358 -8.10 3.27 -30.71
C LYS A 358 -9.49 2.61 -30.75
N GLY A 359 -10.43 3.11 -29.96
CA GLY A 359 -11.83 2.70 -29.94
C GLY A 359 -12.62 3.62 -29.01
N ALA A 360 -13.87 3.93 -29.37
CA ALA A 360 -14.70 4.85 -28.61
C ALA A 360 -14.93 4.34 -27.19
N LEU A 361 -14.67 5.18 -26.19
CA LEU A 361 -14.87 4.87 -24.78
C LEU A 361 -16.27 5.30 -24.31
N THR A 362 -16.89 4.44 -23.51
CA THR A 362 -18.20 4.66 -22.87
C THR A 362 -18.17 4.16 -21.43
N ASN A 363 -19.21 4.48 -20.65
CA ASN A 363 -19.42 3.97 -19.29
C ASN A 363 -18.24 4.20 -18.32
N ARG A 364 -17.57 5.36 -18.41
CA ARG A 364 -16.45 5.71 -17.52
C ARG A 364 -16.90 5.76 -16.06
N THR A 365 -16.19 5.03 -15.21
CA THR A 365 -16.13 5.25 -13.75
C THR A 365 -14.67 5.46 -13.35
N ALA A 366 -14.41 6.28 -12.33
CA ALA A 366 -13.06 6.43 -11.78
C ALA A 366 -13.11 6.67 -10.26
N GLN A 367 -12.05 6.28 -9.55
CA GLN A 367 -11.95 6.39 -8.09
C GLN A 367 -10.50 6.61 -7.67
N VAL A 368 -10.26 7.60 -6.81
CA VAL A 368 -8.92 7.90 -6.26
C VAL A 368 -8.75 7.26 -4.89
N PHE A 369 -7.57 6.69 -4.68
CA PHE A 369 -7.17 5.98 -3.46
C PHE A 369 -5.66 6.13 -3.24
N LYS A 370 -5.15 5.51 -2.17
CA LYS A 370 -3.71 5.34 -1.94
C LYS A 370 -3.33 3.88 -2.16
N THR A 371 -2.28 3.64 -2.94
CA THR A 371 -1.68 2.31 -3.15
C THR A 371 -1.09 1.75 -1.83
N TRP A 372 -0.59 0.51 -1.83
CA TRP A 372 -0.15 -0.16 -0.61
C TRP A 372 1.02 0.60 0.05
N ASP A 373 2.02 0.95 -0.77
CA ASP A 373 3.18 1.87 -0.62
C ASP A 373 2.81 3.37 -0.42
N GLY A 374 1.51 3.71 -0.41
CA GLY A 374 1.02 5.02 -0.03
C GLY A 374 1.07 6.12 -1.09
N PHE A 375 1.49 5.86 -2.34
CA PHE A 375 1.34 6.83 -3.43
C PHE A 375 -0.13 7.12 -3.77
N ASN A 376 -0.39 8.25 -4.42
CA ASN A 376 -1.75 8.57 -4.87
C ASN A 376 -2.02 7.85 -6.19
N ALA A 377 -3.18 7.22 -6.34
CA ALA A 377 -3.59 6.55 -7.56
C ALA A 377 -5.05 6.82 -7.94
N VAL A 378 -5.39 6.63 -9.23
CA VAL A 378 -6.76 6.51 -9.70
C VAL A 378 -6.94 5.18 -10.43
N GLN A 379 -7.99 4.44 -10.06
CA GLN A 379 -8.51 3.33 -10.86
C GLN A 379 -9.65 3.85 -11.74
N ALA A 380 -9.63 3.55 -13.03
CA ALA A 380 -10.63 4.00 -14.00
C ALA A 380 -11.04 2.88 -14.96
N PHE A 381 -12.34 2.73 -15.18
CA PHE A 381 -12.93 1.68 -16.02
C PHE A 381 -13.54 2.28 -17.28
N TYR A 382 -13.42 1.59 -18.41
CA TYR A 382 -14.04 2.01 -19.67
C TYR A 382 -14.60 0.81 -20.46
N ASP A 383 -15.73 0.99 -21.12
CA ASP A 383 -16.15 0.11 -22.21
C ASP A 383 -15.67 0.67 -23.54
N GLN A 384 -14.80 -0.07 -24.22
CA GLN A 384 -14.18 0.30 -25.50
C GLN A 384 -14.74 -0.53 -26.65
N SER A 385 -15.23 0.13 -27.70
CA SER A 385 -15.68 -0.53 -28.93
C SER A 385 -14.53 -1.27 -29.65
N GLY A 386 -14.73 -2.50 -30.09
CA GLY A 386 -13.68 -3.32 -30.71
C GLY A 386 -14.14 -4.41 -31.68
N ALA A 387 -15.34 -4.30 -32.23
CA ALA A 387 -16.12 -5.29 -33.03
C ALA A 387 -15.39 -6.31 -33.94
N SER A 388 -14.17 -6.07 -34.42
CA SER A 388 -13.38 -7.04 -35.20
C SER A 388 -11.87 -7.03 -34.89
N THR A 389 -11.47 -6.52 -33.73
CA THR A 389 -10.07 -6.49 -33.28
C THR A 389 -9.86 -7.58 -32.25
N ASP A 390 -8.86 -8.44 -32.45
CA ASP A 390 -8.48 -9.48 -31.48
C ASP A 390 -7.85 -8.85 -30.24
N LEU A 391 -8.09 -9.44 -29.06
CA LEU A 391 -7.60 -8.96 -27.77
C LEU A 391 -6.11 -8.60 -27.75
N LYS A 392 -5.21 -9.46 -28.26
CA LYS A 392 -3.76 -9.15 -28.27
C LYS A 392 -3.47 -7.96 -29.17
N ARG A 393 -4.09 -7.94 -30.35
CA ARG A 393 -3.96 -6.85 -31.34
C ARG A 393 -4.54 -5.53 -30.81
N ARG A 394 -5.56 -5.57 -29.94
CA ARG A 394 -6.10 -4.40 -29.24
C ARG A 394 -5.13 -3.89 -28.19
N THR A 395 -4.54 -4.77 -27.39
CA THR A 395 -3.55 -4.42 -26.36
C THR A 395 -2.32 -3.78 -26.99
N ASP A 396 -1.78 -4.38 -28.05
CA ASP A 396 -0.67 -3.82 -28.83
C ASP A 396 -0.99 -2.43 -29.41
N GLN A 397 -2.22 -2.19 -29.85
CA GLN A 397 -2.67 -0.86 -30.32
C GLN A 397 -2.75 0.18 -29.20
N LEU A 398 -2.96 -0.22 -27.95
CA LEU A 398 -2.91 0.65 -26.77
C LEU A 398 -1.45 0.97 -26.40
N VAL A 399 -0.54 -0.02 -26.49
CA VAL A 399 0.91 0.21 -26.37
C VAL A 399 1.37 1.24 -27.42
N ASP A 400 0.96 1.09 -28.69
CA ASP A 400 1.22 2.07 -29.76
C ASP A 400 0.65 3.49 -29.46
N ALA A 401 -0.39 3.59 -28.62
CA ALA A 401 -1.06 4.85 -28.29
C ALA A 401 -0.38 5.59 -27.14
N LEU A 402 0.02 4.84 -26.12
CA LEU A 402 0.45 5.35 -24.82
C LEU A 402 1.98 5.40 -24.69
N VAL A 403 2.69 4.51 -25.39
CA VAL A 403 4.16 4.49 -25.49
C VAL A 403 4.57 4.59 -26.97
N PRO A 404 4.34 5.74 -27.62
CA PRO A 404 4.55 5.91 -29.06
C PRO A 404 6.03 5.73 -29.45
N GLY A 405 6.28 5.01 -30.55
CA GLY A 405 7.63 4.70 -31.02
C GLY A 405 8.27 3.48 -30.33
N SER A 406 7.58 2.84 -29.38
CA SER A 406 8.05 1.61 -28.75
C SER A 406 8.03 0.38 -29.66
N THR A 407 8.82 -0.62 -29.28
CA THR A 407 8.77 -2.02 -29.72
C THR A 407 8.38 -2.92 -28.54
N GLY A 408 8.36 -4.24 -28.72
CA GLY A 408 7.84 -5.18 -27.71
C GLY A 408 6.33 -5.31 -27.80
N ARG A 409 5.84 -6.44 -28.31
CA ARG A 409 4.43 -6.66 -28.64
C ARG A 409 4.07 -8.12 -28.40
N LEU A 410 2.81 -8.38 -28.08
CA LEU A 410 2.32 -9.74 -27.90
C LEU A 410 2.47 -10.55 -29.21
N SER A 411 2.57 -11.87 -29.06
CA SER A 411 2.73 -12.83 -30.16
C SER A 411 1.63 -12.67 -31.23
N GLN A 412 2.00 -12.91 -32.49
CA GLN A 412 1.09 -12.78 -33.63
C GLN A 412 0.00 -13.88 -33.69
N GLU A 413 0.07 -14.89 -32.81
CA GLU A 413 -1.03 -15.83 -32.60
C GLU A 413 -2.19 -15.13 -31.88
N ALA A 414 -3.36 -15.14 -32.51
CA ALA A 414 -4.55 -14.48 -31.98
C ALA A 414 -5.00 -15.07 -30.63
N ALA A 415 -5.49 -14.24 -29.71
CA ALA A 415 -6.16 -14.73 -28.50
C ALA A 415 -7.43 -15.55 -28.83
N GLY A 416 -7.99 -15.33 -30.02
CA GLY A 416 -9.24 -15.94 -30.49
C GLY A 416 -10.47 -15.19 -30.03
N VAL A 417 -10.31 -13.96 -29.50
CA VAL A 417 -11.39 -13.18 -28.90
C VAL A 417 -11.44 -11.79 -29.52
N ASN A 418 -12.54 -11.52 -30.23
CA ASN A 418 -12.81 -10.25 -30.90
C ASN A 418 -14.11 -9.65 -30.33
N GLY A 419 -14.22 -8.33 -30.31
CA GLY A 419 -15.44 -7.64 -29.88
C GLY A 419 -15.16 -6.42 -29.03
N ASP A 420 -16.14 -5.99 -28.26
CA ASP A 420 -15.97 -4.87 -27.33
C ASP A 420 -15.23 -5.33 -26.06
N PHE A 421 -14.42 -4.45 -25.49
CA PHE A 421 -13.53 -4.73 -24.36
C PHE A 421 -13.88 -3.83 -23.17
N ARG A 422 -13.78 -4.37 -21.96
CA ARG A 422 -13.62 -3.59 -20.74
C ARG A 422 -12.13 -3.31 -20.59
N LEU A 423 -11.79 -2.05 -20.38
CA LEU A 423 -10.48 -1.61 -19.92
C LEU A 423 -10.60 -1.29 -18.43
N GLN A 424 -9.69 -1.81 -17.61
CA GLN A 424 -9.51 -1.41 -16.21
C GLN A 424 -8.10 -0.82 -16.09
N ALA A 425 -8.01 0.47 -15.81
CA ALA A 425 -6.76 1.23 -15.86
C ALA A 425 -6.42 1.80 -14.48
N LEU A 426 -5.22 1.51 -14.00
CA LEU A 426 -4.60 2.12 -12.84
C LEU A 426 -3.60 3.17 -13.31
N PHE A 427 -3.65 4.35 -12.71
CA PHE A 427 -2.62 5.38 -12.86
C PHE A 427 -2.11 5.70 -11.45
N VAL A 428 -0.83 5.44 -11.19
CA VAL A 428 -0.16 5.75 -9.92
C VAL A 428 0.76 6.95 -10.16
N HIS A 429 0.51 8.06 -9.47
CA HIS A 429 1.34 9.26 -9.53
C HIS A 429 2.31 9.22 -8.36
N ARG A 430 3.46 8.58 -8.55
CA ARG A 430 4.55 8.57 -7.57
C ARG A 430 5.21 9.95 -7.54
N SER A 431 5.57 10.48 -8.72
CA SER A 431 6.12 11.83 -8.91
C SER A 431 5.71 12.44 -10.26
N ASN A 432 6.11 13.69 -10.53
CA ASN A 432 5.96 14.30 -11.87
C ASN A 432 6.82 13.60 -12.94
N ASP A 433 7.88 12.88 -12.55
CA ASP A 433 8.78 12.15 -13.43
C ASP A 433 8.46 10.65 -13.46
N SER A 434 7.66 10.18 -12.49
CA SER A 434 7.25 8.78 -12.30
C SER A 434 5.72 8.65 -12.15
N VAL A 435 5.05 8.50 -13.30
CA VAL A 435 3.66 8.05 -13.40
C VAL A 435 3.64 6.64 -14.00
N VAL A 436 3.22 5.67 -13.20
CA VAL A 436 3.00 4.29 -13.64
C VAL A 436 1.57 4.13 -14.13
N VAL A 437 1.41 3.52 -15.31
CA VAL A 437 0.12 3.27 -15.93
C VAL A 437 -0.01 1.79 -16.24
N LEU A 438 -0.98 1.11 -15.63
CA LEU A 438 -1.31 -0.29 -15.87
C LEU A 438 -2.73 -0.37 -16.43
N VAL A 439 -2.92 -1.02 -17.58
CA VAL A 439 -4.24 -1.21 -18.22
C VAL A 439 -4.48 -2.70 -18.46
N ALA A 440 -5.41 -3.28 -17.70
CA ALA A 440 -5.97 -4.59 -17.99
C ALA A 440 -7.04 -4.48 -19.08
N VAL A 441 -6.94 -5.34 -20.10
CA VAL A 441 -7.82 -5.44 -21.26
C VAL A 441 -8.53 -6.78 -21.20
N VAL A 442 -9.86 -6.78 -21.10
CA VAL A 442 -10.66 -8.00 -20.97
C VAL A 442 -11.92 -7.93 -21.86
N PRO A 443 -12.39 -9.03 -22.48
CA PRO A 443 -13.60 -9.03 -23.29
C PRO A 443 -14.82 -8.58 -22.46
N LEU A 444 -15.59 -7.61 -22.97
CA LEU A 444 -16.68 -6.99 -22.20
C LEU A 444 -17.74 -8.01 -21.76
N ALA A 445 -18.03 -9.00 -22.62
CA ALA A 445 -18.96 -10.08 -22.32
C ALA A 445 -18.47 -11.01 -21.19
N SER A 446 -17.18 -11.06 -20.90
CA SER A 446 -16.60 -11.88 -19.83
C SER A 446 -16.69 -11.24 -18.44
N VAL A 447 -17.06 -9.96 -18.34
CA VAL A 447 -17.09 -9.20 -17.07
C VAL A 447 -18.42 -8.49 -16.82
N THR A 448 -19.44 -8.74 -17.65
CA THR A 448 -20.77 -8.11 -17.54
C THR A 448 -21.89 -9.14 -17.48
N GLY A 449 -23.11 -8.68 -17.16
CA GLY A 449 -24.29 -9.54 -17.13
C GLY A 449 -24.19 -10.62 -16.04
N ALA A 450 -24.18 -11.89 -16.45
CA ALA A 450 -23.98 -13.04 -15.56
C ALA A 450 -22.50 -13.35 -15.29
N ASN A 451 -21.57 -12.78 -16.07
CA ASN A 451 -20.14 -13.09 -15.99
C ASN A 451 -19.35 -12.11 -15.09
N ARG A 452 -20.05 -11.26 -14.32
CA ARG A 452 -19.43 -10.30 -13.36
C ARG A 452 -18.60 -10.98 -12.26
N SER A 453 -18.81 -12.28 -12.04
CA SER A 453 -18.11 -13.11 -11.05
C SER A 453 -17.28 -14.21 -11.73
N SER A 454 -16.79 -13.96 -12.95
CA SER A 454 -15.91 -14.89 -13.68
C SER A 454 -14.44 -14.72 -13.28
N THR A 455 -13.60 -15.73 -13.54
CA THR A 455 -12.15 -15.63 -13.37
C THR A 455 -11.55 -14.43 -14.11
N ALA A 456 -12.09 -14.08 -15.29
CA ALA A 456 -11.65 -12.93 -16.07
C ALA A 456 -11.99 -11.59 -15.40
N ALA A 457 -13.13 -11.51 -14.69
CA ALA A 457 -13.51 -10.32 -13.93
C ALA A 457 -12.57 -10.08 -12.75
N PHE A 458 -12.19 -11.14 -12.02
CA PHE A 458 -11.26 -11.04 -10.90
C PHE A 458 -9.80 -10.83 -11.36
N SER A 459 -9.31 -11.60 -12.32
CA SER A 459 -7.95 -11.45 -12.88
C SER A 459 -7.70 -10.03 -13.42
N SER A 460 -8.69 -9.41 -14.09
CA SER A 460 -8.55 -8.01 -14.53
C SER A 460 -8.71 -6.97 -13.41
N LYS A 461 -9.37 -7.30 -12.29
CA LYS A 461 -9.46 -6.46 -11.08
C LYS A 461 -8.16 -6.51 -10.29
N ASP A 462 -7.68 -7.70 -9.94
CA ASP A 462 -6.45 -7.95 -9.17
C ASP A 462 -5.23 -7.25 -9.82
N LEU A 463 -5.18 -7.21 -11.16
CA LEU A 463 -4.17 -6.45 -11.91
C LEU A 463 -4.24 -4.93 -11.77
N SER A 464 -5.43 -4.36 -11.57
CA SER A 464 -5.69 -2.92 -11.77
C SER A 464 -6.23 -2.20 -10.53
N ASP A 465 -6.38 -2.88 -9.40
CA ASP A 465 -6.77 -2.29 -8.10
C ASP A 465 -5.58 -1.83 -7.25
N GLY A 466 -4.36 -1.94 -7.79
CA GLY A 466 -3.11 -1.53 -7.14
C GLY A 466 -2.47 -2.61 -6.27
N SER A 467 -3.12 -3.75 -6.04
CA SER A 467 -2.53 -4.83 -5.23
C SER A 467 -1.43 -5.62 -5.93
N ALA A 468 -1.46 -5.69 -7.26
CA ALA A 468 -0.48 -6.44 -8.07
C ALA A 468 0.79 -5.66 -8.46
N LEU A 469 0.93 -4.38 -8.07
CA LEU A 469 2.02 -3.49 -8.54
C LEU A 469 2.87 -3.00 -7.37
N ALA A 470 4.18 -3.19 -7.47
CA ALA A 470 5.20 -2.63 -6.58
C ALA A 470 6.29 -1.86 -7.37
N GLN A 471 7.22 -1.24 -6.64
CA GLN A 471 8.50 -0.79 -7.22
C GLN A 471 9.39 -1.98 -7.55
N PHE A 472 10.45 -1.76 -8.32
CA PHE A 472 11.44 -2.81 -8.56
C PHE A 472 12.20 -3.11 -7.24
N GLY A 473 12.86 -4.27 -7.13
CA GLY A 473 13.48 -4.74 -5.86
C GLY A 473 12.48 -5.31 -4.83
N GLU A 474 11.44 -4.56 -4.49
CA GLU A 474 10.50 -4.78 -3.35
C GLU A 474 10.20 -6.26 -3.01
N PRO A 475 10.52 -6.76 -1.80
CA PRO A 475 10.30 -8.15 -1.41
C PRO A 475 8.86 -8.43 -0.96
N THR A 476 8.58 -9.69 -0.67
CA THR A 476 7.25 -10.16 -0.26
C THR A 476 7.32 -11.20 0.86
N ALA A 477 6.38 -11.13 1.79
CA ALA A 477 6.17 -12.13 2.84
C ALA A 477 4.75 -12.74 2.77
N VAL A 478 4.51 -13.77 3.58
CA VAL A 478 3.22 -14.46 3.69
C VAL A 478 2.48 -13.98 4.94
N GLN A 479 1.15 -13.90 4.87
CA GLN A 479 0.30 -13.66 6.02
C GLN A 479 -0.76 -14.76 6.15
N CYS A 480 -0.96 -15.27 7.38
CA CYS A 480 -2.20 -15.89 7.80
C CYS A 480 -2.99 -14.91 8.68
N GLU A 481 -4.32 -14.87 8.56
CA GLU A 481 -5.17 -14.16 9.52
C GLU A 481 -6.38 -15.01 9.91
N ARG A 482 -6.70 -15.03 11.21
CA ARG A 482 -7.82 -15.78 11.80
C ARG A 482 -8.82 -14.80 12.42
N PHE A 483 -10.03 -14.73 11.87
CA PHE A 483 -10.97 -13.64 12.18
C PHE A 483 -12.44 -14.09 12.28
N GLN A 484 -13.28 -13.22 12.83
CA GLN A 484 -14.74 -13.33 12.82
C GLN A 484 -15.35 -12.11 12.14
N LEU A 485 -16.40 -12.32 11.34
CA LEU A 485 -17.04 -11.27 10.56
C LEU A 485 -18.29 -10.73 11.28
N GLU A 486 -18.17 -9.51 11.80
CA GLU A 486 -19.33 -8.73 12.23
C GLU A 486 -20.15 -8.22 11.03
N ALA A 487 -21.46 -8.06 11.22
CA ALA A 487 -22.35 -7.54 10.19
C ALA A 487 -22.25 -6.01 10.07
N ALA A 488 -21.35 -5.53 9.21
CA ALA A 488 -21.18 -4.10 8.94
C ALA A 488 -22.47 -3.44 8.43
N LYS A 489 -22.70 -2.19 8.84
CA LYS A 489 -23.92 -1.43 8.57
C LYS A 489 -23.63 -0.21 7.70
N VAL A 490 -24.48 0.04 6.70
CA VAL A 490 -24.37 1.22 5.82
C VAL A 490 -25.72 1.94 5.70
N ASP A 491 -25.75 3.23 5.99
CA ASP A 491 -26.91 4.11 5.78
C ASP A 491 -26.60 5.04 4.59
N PHE A 492 -27.14 4.71 3.41
CA PHE A 492 -26.99 5.50 2.17
C PHE A 492 -27.90 6.73 2.17
N ILE A 493 -27.38 7.86 1.70
CA ILE A 493 -28.11 9.12 1.51
C ILE A 493 -28.00 9.54 0.04
N PHE A 494 -29.06 9.34 -0.72
CA PHE A 494 -29.15 9.80 -2.09
C PHE A 494 -29.53 11.28 -2.13
N VAL A 495 -28.79 12.06 -2.90
CA VAL A 495 -29.02 13.50 -3.12
C VAL A 495 -29.25 13.71 -4.61
N VAL A 496 -30.53 13.84 -4.97
CA VAL A 496 -30.97 13.76 -6.36
C VAL A 496 -31.45 15.12 -6.84
N ASP A 497 -30.90 15.61 -7.95
CA ASP A 497 -31.38 16.85 -8.51
C ASP A 497 -32.85 16.75 -8.98
N ASP A 498 -33.63 17.76 -8.60
CA ASP A 498 -35.07 17.88 -8.87
C ASP A 498 -35.41 18.99 -9.88
N SER A 499 -34.44 19.36 -10.73
CA SER A 499 -34.62 20.26 -11.87
C SER A 499 -35.40 19.62 -13.03
N GLY A 500 -35.74 20.42 -14.04
CA GLY A 500 -36.58 20.03 -15.17
C GLY A 500 -35.95 19.06 -16.18
N SER A 501 -34.62 18.95 -16.24
CA SER A 501 -33.88 18.01 -17.10
C SER A 501 -33.87 16.59 -16.56
N MET A 502 -34.00 16.43 -15.24
CA MET A 502 -33.64 15.21 -14.53
C MET A 502 -34.59 14.01 -14.68
N ALA A 503 -35.76 14.16 -15.32
CA ALA A 503 -36.78 13.11 -15.42
C ALA A 503 -36.22 11.75 -15.89
N SER A 504 -35.47 11.74 -17.00
CA SER A 504 -34.88 10.51 -17.55
C SER A 504 -33.77 9.93 -16.65
N SER A 505 -33.02 10.78 -15.96
CA SER A 505 -31.94 10.37 -15.06
C SER A 505 -32.47 9.79 -13.76
N GLN A 506 -33.55 10.35 -13.22
CA GLN A 506 -34.31 9.81 -12.08
C GLN A 506 -34.91 8.43 -12.44
N ASP A 507 -35.60 8.32 -13.58
CA ASP A 507 -36.15 7.03 -14.04
C ASP A 507 -35.06 5.99 -14.34
N ALA A 508 -33.89 6.42 -14.84
CA ALA A 508 -32.74 5.54 -15.04
C ALA A 508 -32.20 5.01 -13.71
N LEU A 509 -32.03 5.87 -12.69
CA LEU A 509 -31.64 5.44 -11.34
C LEU A 509 -32.71 4.52 -10.70
N ALA A 510 -34.01 4.78 -10.93
CA ALA A 510 -35.09 3.88 -10.49
C ALA A 510 -34.95 2.47 -11.11
N ALA A 511 -34.42 2.37 -12.32
CA ALA A 511 -34.20 1.09 -13.01
C ALA A 511 -32.98 0.31 -12.48
N THR A 512 -31.97 0.97 -11.89
CA THR A 512 -30.79 0.29 -11.30
C THR A 512 -31.10 -0.33 -9.93
N ALA A 513 -32.04 0.24 -9.19
CA ALA A 513 -32.28 -0.04 -7.77
C ALA A 513 -32.49 -1.53 -7.43
N ASN A 514 -33.05 -2.34 -8.33
CA ASN A 514 -33.15 -3.79 -8.10
C ASN A 514 -31.77 -4.45 -8.09
N ALA A 515 -30.93 -4.19 -9.11
CA ALA A 515 -29.60 -4.80 -9.21
C ALA A 515 -28.69 -4.36 -8.05
N ALA A 516 -28.77 -3.08 -7.67
CA ALA A 516 -28.08 -2.54 -6.50
C ALA A 516 -28.48 -3.30 -5.21
N VAL A 517 -29.78 -3.52 -5.00
CA VAL A 517 -30.29 -4.24 -3.83
C VAL A 517 -30.01 -5.74 -3.88
N ASP A 518 -30.00 -6.36 -5.06
CA ASP A 518 -29.60 -7.76 -5.24
C ASP A 518 -28.12 -7.97 -4.83
N SER A 519 -27.23 -7.06 -5.26
CA SER A 519 -25.81 -7.05 -4.83
C SER A 519 -25.65 -6.81 -3.32
N LEU A 520 -26.34 -5.81 -2.76
CA LEU A 520 -26.30 -5.53 -1.32
C LEU A 520 -26.81 -6.74 -0.49
N ASN A 521 -27.89 -7.38 -0.90
CA ASN A 521 -28.45 -8.56 -0.21
C ASN A 521 -27.57 -9.83 -0.36
N ALA A 522 -26.77 -9.91 -1.42
CA ALA A 522 -25.76 -10.95 -1.57
C ALA A 522 -24.61 -10.77 -0.57
N SER A 523 -24.15 -9.54 -0.33
CA SER A 523 -23.09 -9.22 0.64
C SER A 523 -23.51 -9.44 2.11
N SER A 524 -22.59 -9.29 3.06
CA SER A 524 -22.88 -9.25 4.50
C SER A 524 -23.53 -7.94 4.99
N LEU A 525 -23.63 -6.90 4.14
CA LEU A 525 -24.05 -5.56 4.56
C LEU A 525 -25.48 -5.47 5.10
N ASP A 526 -25.61 -4.82 6.25
CA ASP A 526 -26.88 -4.38 6.80
C ASP A 526 -27.20 -2.95 6.32
N TRP A 527 -27.84 -2.83 5.16
CA TRP A 527 -28.02 -1.57 4.44
C TRP A 527 -29.40 -0.90 4.63
N ARG A 528 -29.47 0.44 4.53
CA ARG A 528 -30.71 1.22 4.34
C ARG A 528 -30.45 2.42 3.43
N MET A 529 -31.50 2.99 2.84
CA MET A 529 -31.42 4.14 1.92
C MET A 529 -32.39 5.25 2.33
N ALA A 530 -31.93 6.50 2.35
CA ALA A 530 -32.73 7.73 2.43
C ALA A 530 -32.53 8.56 1.15
N LEU A 531 -33.45 9.50 0.88
CA LEU A 531 -33.33 10.41 -0.28
C LEU A 531 -33.75 11.85 0.06
N VAL A 532 -32.92 12.81 -0.32
CA VAL A 532 -33.24 14.24 -0.38
C VAL A 532 -33.08 14.73 -1.82
N SER A 533 -33.62 15.91 -2.15
CA SER A 533 -33.32 16.56 -3.43
C SER A 533 -32.30 17.68 -3.32
N SER A 534 -31.74 18.14 -4.45
CA SER A 534 -30.92 19.37 -4.51
C SER A 534 -31.61 20.55 -3.83
N SER A 535 -32.94 20.64 -3.94
CA SER A 535 -33.75 21.68 -3.29
C SER A 535 -33.86 21.60 -1.75
N TYR A 536 -33.35 20.55 -1.10
CA TYR A 536 -33.48 20.32 0.34
C TYR A 536 -32.91 21.45 1.21
N HIS A 537 -31.82 22.08 0.76
CA HIS A 537 -31.09 23.09 1.53
C HIS A 537 -31.58 24.53 1.40
N PHE A 538 -32.53 24.80 0.51
CA PHE A 538 -33.18 26.10 0.44
C PHE A 538 -34.18 26.30 1.60
N GLY A 539 -34.54 27.56 1.86
CA GLY A 539 -35.63 27.91 2.79
C GLY A 539 -37.00 27.43 2.31
N THR A 540 -38.06 27.77 3.04
CA THR A 540 -39.43 27.21 2.87
C THR A 540 -40.18 27.57 1.57
N SER A 541 -39.46 27.95 0.50
CA SER A 541 -40.02 28.46 -0.76
C SER A 541 -40.19 27.40 -1.85
N TRP A 542 -39.56 26.22 -1.74
CA TRP A 542 -39.61 25.16 -2.77
C TRP A 542 -40.28 23.87 -2.25
N PRO A 543 -40.87 23.04 -3.14
CA PRO A 543 -41.69 21.89 -2.73
C PRO A 543 -40.97 20.80 -1.92
N ASN A 544 -39.64 20.69 -2.06
CA ASN A 544 -38.82 19.66 -1.41
C ASN A 544 -37.90 20.23 -0.30
N SER A 545 -38.00 21.51 0.04
CA SER A 545 -37.12 22.14 1.04
C SER A 545 -37.37 21.60 2.45
N GLY A 546 -36.32 21.09 3.09
CA GLY A 546 -36.40 20.36 4.37
C GLY A 546 -37.08 18.98 4.30
N THR A 547 -37.47 18.50 3.12
CA THR A 547 -38.18 17.21 2.95
C THR A 547 -37.18 16.07 2.75
N ILE A 548 -37.03 15.24 3.79
CA ILE A 548 -36.28 13.97 3.71
C ILE A 548 -37.24 12.79 3.48
N ARG A 549 -36.93 11.95 2.50
CA ARG A 549 -37.53 10.62 2.36
C ARG A 549 -36.76 9.67 3.25
N ARG A 550 -37.49 9.09 4.21
CA ARG A 550 -36.97 8.33 5.35
C ARG A 550 -35.99 7.24 4.94
N PHE A 551 -35.04 6.92 5.82
CA PHE A 551 -34.30 5.66 5.71
C PHE A 551 -35.30 4.49 5.59
N THR A 552 -35.08 3.60 4.62
CA THR A 552 -35.90 2.41 4.38
C THR A 552 -35.05 1.28 3.79
N ARG A 553 -35.56 0.06 3.86
CA ARG A 553 -35.07 -1.12 3.12
C ARG A 553 -35.99 -1.51 1.95
N ASN A 554 -37.14 -0.87 1.84
CA ASN A 554 -38.13 -1.17 0.82
C ASN A 554 -37.70 -0.55 -0.52
N VAL A 555 -37.05 -1.36 -1.36
CA VAL A 555 -36.55 -0.93 -2.68
C VAL A 555 -37.65 -0.35 -3.58
N ASN A 556 -38.89 -0.85 -3.49
CA ASN A 556 -40.00 -0.31 -4.28
C ASN A 556 -40.42 1.08 -3.80
N LYS A 557 -40.21 1.42 -2.52
CA LYS A 557 -40.38 2.77 -1.98
C LYS A 557 -39.30 3.72 -2.51
N VAL A 558 -38.02 3.30 -2.53
CA VAL A 558 -36.94 4.08 -3.14
C VAL A 558 -37.21 4.34 -4.62
N LYS A 559 -37.62 3.31 -5.35
CA LYS A 559 -38.00 3.41 -6.77
C LYS A 559 -39.20 4.34 -6.98
N SER A 560 -40.19 4.35 -6.08
CA SER A 560 -41.37 5.23 -6.25
C SER A 560 -41.03 6.70 -6.05
N TRP A 561 -39.98 7.03 -5.29
CA TRP A 561 -39.45 8.39 -5.21
C TRP A 561 -38.80 8.82 -6.53
N LEU A 562 -38.10 7.92 -7.21
CA LEU A 562 -37.38 8.18 -8.45
C LEU A 562 -38.23 8.03 -9.72
N THR A 563 -39.35 7.30 -9.67
CA THR A 563 -40.19 7.02 -10.85
C THR A 563 -41.06 8.22 -11.21
N SER A 564 -40.87 8.78 -12.40
CA SER A 564 -41.63 9.90 -12.95
C SER A 564 -43.15 9.68 -12.87
N GLY A 565 -43.85 10.58 -12.18
CA GLY A 565 -45.31 10.53 -12.07
C GLY A 565 -45.86 9.46 -11.12
N SER A 566 -45.04 8.84 -10.26
CA SER A 566 -45.52 7.95 -9.21
C SER A 566 -46.45 8.69 -8.23
N THR A 567 -47.69 8.22 -8.12
CA THR A 567 -48.76 8.83 -7.31
C THR A 567 -49.20 7.92 -6.19
N CYS A 568 -49.68 8.51 -5.09
CA CYS A 568 -50.28 7.77 -3.99
C CYS A 568 -51.73 7.38 -4.34
N VAL A 569 -52.04 6.08 -4.36
CA VAL A 569 -53.38 5.53 -4.59
C VAL A 569 -53.66 4.45 -3.55
N ASN A 570 -54.70 4.62 -2.73
CA ASN A 570 -55.05 3.70 -1.64
C ASN A 570 -53.88 3.35 -0.70
N ASN A 571 -53.08 4.36 -0.33
CA ASN A 571 -51.85 4.24 0.47
C ASN A 571 -50.70 3.43 -0.19
N VAL A 572 -50.78 3.13 -1.49
CA VAL A 572 -49.72 2.48 -2.27
C VAL A 572 -49.24 3.39 -3.41
N CYS A 573 -47.94 3.42 -3.66
CA CYS A 573 -47.36 4.16 -4.76
C CYS A 573 -47.53 3.44 -6.11
N SER A 574 -47.99 4.17 -7.13
CA SER A 574 -48.14 3.65 -8.48
C SER A 574 -46.83 3.61 -9.28
N GLY A 575 -46.79 2.85 -10.37
CA GLY A 575 -45.65 2.80 -11.28
C GLY A 575 -44.49 1.87 -10.86
N VAL A 576 -44.57 1.26 -9.67
CA VAL A 576 -43.55 0.32 -9.15
C VAL A 576 -44.15 -1.07 -8.86
N PRO A 577 -43.33 -2.14 -8.82
CA PRO A 577 -43.77 -3.47 -8.41
C PRO A 577 -44.33 -3.53 -6.97
N THR A 578 -45.14 -4.54 -6.69
CA THR A 578 -45.66 -4.85 -5.34
C THR A 578 -44.88 -5.99 -4.65
N ALA A 579 -43.80 -6.46 -5.26
CA ALA A 579 -42.93 -7.53 -4.77
C ALA A 579 -41.46 -7.07 -4.83
N PRO A 580 -40.59 -7.44 -3.88
CA PRO A 580 -40.86 -8.32 -2.72
C PRO A 580 -41.75 -7.67 -1.66
N GLU A 581 -41.80 -6.33 -1.61
CA GLU A 581 -42.62 -5.56 -0.67
C GLU A 581 -43.43 -4.46 -1.40
N VAL A 582 -44.55 -4.03 -0.82
CA VAL A 582 -45.40 -2.97 -1.36
C VAL A 582 -44.83 -1.60 -1.01
N ALA A 583 -44.72 -0.70 -1.98
CA ALA A 583 -44.31 0.69 -1.75
C ALA A 583 -45.46 1.48 -1.09
N ASN A 584 -45.48 1.54 0.25
CA ASN A 584 -46.43 2.38 0.98
C ASN A 584 -46.16 3.87 0.72
N CYS A 585 -47.23 4.68 0.60
CA CYS A 585 -47.09 6.12 0.40
C CYS A 585 -46.25 6.77 1.51
N PRO A 586 -45.24 7.58 1.17
CA PRO A 586 -44.29 8.05 2.16
C PRO A 586 -44.92 9.18 3.00
N GLY A 587 -45.36 8.78 4.21
CA GLY A 587 -46.05 9.61 5.19
C GLY A 587 -47.41 10.14 4.70
N ALA A 588 -48.52 9.46 4.98
CA ALA A 588 -49.84 9.98 4.64
C ALA A 588 -50.28 11.12 5.60
N ASP A 589 -50.70 12.26 5.05
CA ASP A 589 -51.44 13.28 5.77
C ASP A 589 -52.88 12.83 6.06
N SER A 590 -53.65 13.66 6.78
CA SER A 590 -55.06 13.36 7.10
C SER A 590 -55.99 13.28 5.88
N ASN A 591 -55.50 13.58 4.67
CA ASN A 591 -56.22 13.56 3.41
C ASN A 591 -55.75 12.41 2.48
N GLY A 592 -54.84 11.54 2.93
CA GLY A 592 -54.28 10.45 2.15
C GLY A 592 -53.24 10.90 1.10
N LYS A 593 -52.69 12.11 1.21
CA LYS A 593 -51.56 12.57 0.41
C LYS A 593 -50.25 12.26 1.09
N SER A 594 -49.23 11.95 0.31
CA SER A 594 -47.85 11.85 0.80
C SER A 594 -47.32 13.22 1.25
N ILE A 595 -46.61 13.25 2.37
CA ILE A 595 -45.91 14.45 2.90
C ILE A 595 -44.45 14.50 2.47
N GLU A 596 -43.95 13.42 1.84
CA GLU A 596 -42.53 13.24 1.46
C GLU A 596 -42.31 13.25 -0.07
N GLY A 597 -43.37 13.34 -0.87
CA GLY A 597 -43.31 13.39 -2.34
C GLY A 597 -44.04 14.60 -2.92
N ALA A 598 -43.60 15.03 -4.11
CA ALA A 598 -44.05 16.28 -4.71
C ALA A 598 -45.57 16.29 -4.94
N ASN A 599 -46.22 17.41 -4.61
CA ASN A 599 -47.66 17.64 -4.78
C ASN A 599 -48.60 16.62 -4.10
N GLY A 600 -48.09 15.80 -3.17
CA GLY A 600 -48.82 14.71 -2.53
C GLY A 600 -48.71 13.34 -3.22
N GLY A 601 -47.87 13.23 -4.26
CA GLY A 601 -47.50 11.97 -4.92
C GLY A 601 -46.37 11.23 -4.19
N CYS A 602 -45.86 10.15 -4.78
CA CYS A 602 -44.70 9.44 -4.24
C CYS A 602 -43.37 9.91 -4.85
N SER A 603 -43.38 10.34 -6.11
CA SER A 603 -42.18 10.83 -6.81
C SER A 603 -41.62 12.13 -6.20
N LEU A 604 -40.30 12.32 -6.28
CA LEU A 604 -39.61 13.53 -5.84
C LEU A 604 -39.89 14.73 -6.76
N GLY A 605 -40.20 14.47 -8.03
CA GLY A 605 -40.58 15.47 -9.04
C GLY A 605 -39.39 16.17 -9.71
N ILE A 606 -39.74 17.05 -10.65
CA ILE A 606 -38.81 17.82 -11.50
C ILE A 606 -39.13 19.33 -11.46
N ALA A 607 -39.67 19.78 -10.32
CA ALA A 607 -40.16 21.15 -10.09
C ALA A 607 -39.45 21.80 -8.88
N GLY A 608 -38.19 21.45 -8.68
CA GLY A 608 -37.29 22.03 -7.70
C GLY A 608 -36.84 23.44 -8.05
N ALA A 609 -35.87 23.94 -7.28
CA ALA A 609 -35.19 25.18 -7.58
C ALA A 609 -34.38 25.08 -8.89
N PRO A 610 -34.25 26.18 -9.65
CA PRO A 610 -33.39 26.21 -10.84
C PRO A 610 -31.89 26.25 -10.51
N ASN A 611 -31.51 26.38 -9.23
CA ASN A 611 -30.12 26.39 -8.78
C ASN A 611 -29.80 25.00 -8.20
N GLU A 612 -28.92 24.25 -8.87
CA GLU A 612 -28.61 22.85 -8.54
C GLU A 612 -27.52 22.74 -7.45
N GLY A 613 -27.91 22.82 -6.17
CA GLY A 613 -26.99 22.71 -5.04
C GLY A 613 -26.99 21.33 -4.38
N VAL A 614 -26.47 20.31 -5.06
CA VAL A 614 -26.41 18.93 -4.52
C VAL A 614 -25.42 18.78 -3.37
N LEU A 615 -24.28 19.49 -3.35
CA LEU A 615 -23.36 19.46 -2.21
C LEU A 615 -23.94 20.17 -0.99
N GLY A 616 -24.65 21.29 -1.19
CA GLY A 616 -25.39 22.00 -0.14
C GLY A 616 -26.49 21.12 0.47
N ALA A 617 -27.25 20.40 -0.36
CA ALA A 617 -28.24 19.43 0.10
C ALA A 617 -27.61 18.25 0.86
N ALA A 618 -26.51 17.68 0.36
CA ALA A 618 -25.77 16.63 1.04
C ALA A 618 -25.28 17.08 2.42
N ARG A 619 -24.53 18.19 2.46
CA ARG A 619 -23.96 18.78 3.67
C ARG A 619 -25.05 19.09 4.70
N LYS A 620 -26.11 19.79 4.29
CA LYS A 620 -27.24 20.10 5.18
C LYS A 620 -27.91 18.83 5.71
N THR A 621 -28.04 17.78 4.90
CA THR A 621 -28.63 16.52 5.38
C THR A 621 -27.80 15.90 6.49
N ILE A 622 -26.46 15.88 6.36
CA ILE A 622 -25.56 15.44 7.44
C ILE A 622 -25.65 16.36 8.67
N ASP A 623 -25.80 17.67 8.49
CA ASP A 623 -26.02 18.64 9.57
C ASP A 623 -27.42 18.50 10.23
N ASP A 624 -28.45 18.04 9.53
CA ASP A 624 -29.83 17.91 10.06
C ASP A 624 -30.10 16.54 10.70
N ILE A 625 -29.46 15.46 10.22
CA ILE A 625 -29.54 14.14 10.88
C ILE A 625 -28.82 14.15 12.24
N THR A 626 -29.20 13.21 13.09
CA THR A 626 -28.51 12.94 14.36
C THR A 626 -27.78 11.60 14.27
N PRO A 627 -26.46 11.59 14.00
CA PRO A 627 -25.63 10.41 14.20
C PRO A 627 -25.70 9.94 15.66
N GLY A 628 -25.59 8.64 15.88
CA GLY A 628 -25.38 8.10 17.24
C GLY A 628 -26.63 7.78 18.07
N THR A 629 -27.84 7.78 17.51
CA THR A 629 -29.06 7.34 18.23
C THR A 629 -29.80 6.22 17.50
N GLU A 630 -29.73 5.01 18.05
CA GLU A 630 -30.30 3.81 17.42
C GLU A 630 -31.78 3.92 17.03
N PRO A 631 -32.10 3.66 15.76
CA PRO A 631 -33.42 3.29 15.29
C PRO A 631 -33.40 1.80 14.88
N ALA A 632 -33.83 0.93 15.78
CA ALA A 632 -33.96 -0.53 15.54
C ALA A 632 -35.01 -0.90 14.47
N GLU A 633 -35.79 0.08 14.01
CA GLU A 633 -36.84 -0.10 13.01
C GLU A 633 -36.29 -0.13 11.57
N PRO A 634 -36.95 -0.84 10.64
CA PRO A 634 -36.64 -0.79 9.22
C PRO A 634 -36.73 0.61 8.59
N GLU A 635 -37.46 1.55 9.22
CA GLU A 635 -37.59 2.93 8.77
C GLU A 635 -37.29 3.99 9.84
N SER A 636 -36.70 5.13 9.43
CA SER A 636 -36.32 6.24 10.33
C SER A 636 -36.33 7.61 9.62
N ASN A 637 -36.83 8.65 10.30
CA ASN A 637 -37.00 9.98 9.69
C ASN A 637 -35.72 10.82 9.65
N LEU A 638 -34.90 10.82 10.71
CA LEU A 638 -33.73 11.71 10.88
C LEU A 638 -32.58 11.06 11.69
N ARG A 639 -32.71 9.78 12.03
CA ARG A 639 -31.70 9.04 12.82
C ARG A 639 -31.01 8.03 11.92
N ALA A 640 -29.73 8.26 11.66
CA ALA A 640 -28.82 7.21 11.22
C ALA A 640 -28.56 6.25 12.39
N ARG A 641 -28.18 5.00 12.08
CA ARG A 641 -27.64 4.07 13.10
C ARG A 641 -26.32 4.61 13.65
N LYS A 642 -26.01 4.29 14.90
CA LYS A 642 -24.79 4.76 15.59
C LYS A 642 -23.54 4.11 15.02
N ASP A 643 -23.66 2.86 14.59
CA ASP A 643 -22.63 1.97 14.11
C ASP A 643 -22.70 1.73 12.60
N ALA A 644 -23.40 2.61 11.86
CA ALA A 644 -23.43 2.56 10.41
C ALA A 644 -22.48 3.59 9.78
N THR A 645 -21.72 3.16 8.79
CA THR A 645 -21.03 4.04 7.86
C THR A 645 -22.05 4.84 7.06
N LEU A 646 -21.84 6.16 6.94
CA LEU A 646 -22.65 7.04 6.11
C LEU A 646 -22.03 7.14 4.72
N VAL A 647 -22.83 6.91 3.69
CA VAL A 647 -22.41 7.01 2.28
C VAL A 647 -23.36 7.97 1.56
N VAL A 648 -22.81 8.99 0.91
CA VAL A 648 -23.58 9.97 0.12
C VAL A 648 -23.48 9.63 -1.36
N VAL A 649 -24.60 9.65 -2.08
CA VAL A 649 -24.64 9.44 -3.53
C VAL A 649 -25.32 10.64 -4.20
N LEU A 650 -24.54 11.44 -4.93
CA LEU A 650 -25.03 12.57 -5.72
C LEU A 650 -25.51 12.09 -7.09
N LEU A 651 -26.66 12.60 -7.55
CA LEU A 651 -27.12 12.49 -8.94
C LEU A 651 -27.53 13.88 -9.43
N GLY A 652 -26.81 14.45 -10.39
CA GLY A 652 -27.09 15.80 -10.92
C GLY A 652 -26.46 16.04 -12.30
N ASP A 653 -27.13 16.83 -13.15
CA ASP A 653 -26.70 17.07 -14.53
C ASP A 653 -26.06 18.45 -14.80
N ALA A 654 -25.97 19.34 -13.79
CA ALA A 654 -24.95 20.40 -13.70
C ALA A 654 -23.95 20.18 -12.55
N ASP A 655 -22.92 21.04 -12.51
CA ASP A 655 -22.00 21.18 -11.38
C ASP A 655 -22.62 22.03 -10.25
N ASP A 656 -22.14 21.83 -9.02
CA ASP A 656 -22.79 22.36 -7.81
C ASP A 656 -22.89 23.89 -7.76
N GLN A 657 -24.08 24.41 -7.44
CA GLN A 657 -24.39 25.84 -7.42
C GLN A 657 -24.65 26.39 -6.00
N THR A 658 -24.18 25.70 -4.95
CA THR A 658 -24.48 26.05 -3.56
C THR A 658 -23.90 27.43 -3.19
N GLN A 659 -24.74 28.31 -2.66
CA GLN A 659 -24.38 29.68 -2.26
C GLN A 659 -24.09 29.79 -0.75
N LYS A 660 -23.14 30.66 -0.36
CA LYS A 660 -22.77 30.94 1.04
C LYS A 660 -23.94 31.42 1.92
N ASP A 661 -24.81 32.26 1.36
CA ASP A 661 -25.91 32.93 2.06
C ASP A 661 -27.21 32.87 1.23
N VAL A 662 -27.95 31.76 1.33
CA VAL A 662 -29.22 31.51 0.60
C VAL A 662 -30.35 32.54 0.82
N ASN A 663 -30.16 33.55 1.68
CA ASN A 663 -31.18 34.50 2.12
C ASN A 663 -31.04 35.94 1.61
N ASN A 664 -29.94 36.30 0.91
CA ASN A 664 -29.62 37.72 0.64
C ASN A 664 -29.86 38.20 -0.80
N GLY A 665 -30.42 37.38 -1.70
CA GLY A 665 -30.87 37.83 -3.03
C GLY A 665 -29.76 38.38 -3.95
N VAL A 666 -28.53 37.91 -3.76
CA VAL A 666 -27.37 38.23 -4.60
C VAL A 666 -27.34 37.30 -5.82
N GLU A 667 -26.78 37.78 -6.92
CA GLU A 667 -26.69 37.10 -8.22
C GLU A 667 -26.18 35.64 -8.11
N ASN A 668 -26.60 34.82 -9.09
CA ASN A 668 -26.21 33.41 -9.26
C ASN A 668 -24.69 33.19 -9.11
N CYS A 669 -24.28 31.93 -8.92
CA CYS A 669 -22.88 31.53 -8.82
C CYS A 669 -21.97 31.94 -10.00
N GLY A 670 -22.55 32.53 -11.06
CA GLY A 670 -21.91 32.92 -12.32
C GLY A 670 -22.49 32.09 -13.46
N SER A 671 -22.01 32.34 -14.68
CA SER A 671 -22.30 31.49 -15.83
C SER A 671 -21.01 30.84 -16.34
N GLY A 672 -20.89 29.51 -16.26
CA GLY A 672 -19.90 28.70 -16.96
C GLY A 672 -18.46 28.80 -16.43
N GLY A 673 -18.23 28.54 -15.15
CA GLY A 673 -16.89 28.56 -14.55
C GLY A 673 -16.51 27.30 -13.80
N THR A 674 -15.53 26.54 -14.31
CA THR A 674 -14.86 25.40 -13.64
C THR A 674 -13.85 25.87 -12.59
N LYS A 675 -14.20 26.87 -11.79
CA LYS A 675 -13.29 27.44 -10.78
C LYS A 675 -14.03 28.12 -9.63
N GLU A 676 -13.53 27.90 -8.43
CA GLU A 676 -13.62 28.82 -7.30
C GLU A 676 -13.15 30.23 -7.72
N LYS A 677 -14.08 31.04 -8.23
CA LYS A 677 -13.78 32.44 -8.53
C LYS A 677 -13.75 33.20 -7.21
N GLU A 678 -12.57 33.66 -6.83
CA GLU A 678 -12.38 34.56 -5.69
C GLU A 678 -13.33 35.76 -5.81
N GLY A 679 -14.12 36.00 -4.76
CA GLY A 679 -15.21 36.99 -4.77
C GLY A 679 -16.57 36.50 -5.27
N SER A 680 -16.75 35.21 -5.62
CA SER A 680 -18.08 34.64 -5.92
C SER A 680 -18.92 34.39 -4.67
N ALA A 681 -20.24 34.32 -4.87
CA ALA A 681 -21.22 33.98 -3.83
C ALA A 681 -21.28 32.47 -3.50
N CYS A 682 -20.58 31.61 -4.25
CA CYS A 682 -20.59 30.16 -4.04
C CYS A 682 -19.89 29.77 -2.73
N GLU A 683 -20.37 28.72 -2.07
CA GLU A 683 -19.67 28.06 -0.97
C GLU A 683 -18.41 27.37 -1.52
N PRO A 684 -17.21 27.59 -0.93
CA PRO A 684 -15.98 27.03 -1.49
C PRO A 684 -15.95 25.51 -1.41
N VAL A 685 -15.48 24.83 -2.46
CA VAL A 685 -15.26 23.37 -2.51
C VAL A 685 -14.51 22.85 -1.30
N GLN A 686 -13.48 23.57 -0.85
CA GLN A 686 -12.71 23.19 0.34
C GLN A 686 -13.57 23.11 1.62
N THR A 687 -14.68 23.85 1.69
CA THR A 687 -15.63 23.75 2.82
C THR A 687 -16.33 22.40 2.83
N PHE A 688 -16.70 21.87 1.66
CA PHE A 688 -17.26 20.53 1.54
C PHE A 688 -16.21 19.46 1.79
N ILE A 689 -14.99 19.61 1.26
CA ILE A 689 -13.87 18.67 1.54
C ILE A 689 -13.57 18.64 3.05
N ASN A 690 -13.45 19.80 3.70
CA ASN A 690 -13.25 19.87 5.15
C ASN A 690 -14.45 19.34 5.95
N PHE A 691 -15.66 19.30 5.36
CA PHE A 691 -16.86 18.78 6.00
C PHE A 691 -16.95 17.26 5.90
N PHE A 692 -16.87 16.71 4.68
CA PHE A 692 -16.97 15.27 4.45
C PHE A 692 -15.69 14.51 4.81
N GLY A 693 -14.52 15.16 4.65
CA GLY A 693 -13.20 14.59 4.89
C GLY A 693 -12.40 14.39 3.61
N SER A 694 -11.20 13.82 3.76
CA SER A 694 -10.38 13.41 2.62
C SER A 694 -9.59 12.13 2.89
N VAL A 695 -9.38 11.30 1.86
CA VAL A 695 -8.54 10.10 1.93
C VAL A 695 -7.04 10.39 1.79
N THR A 696 -6.66 11.59 1.33
CA THR A 696 -5.25 12.01 1.15
C THR A 696 -4.77 13.01 2.21
N SER A 697 -5.62 13.39 3.17
CA SER A 697 -5.29 14.35 4.23
C SER A 697 -5.72 13.86 5.61
N SER A 698 -4.84 14.00 6.60
CA SER A 698 -5.07 13.60 8.00
C SER A 698 -5.93 14.59 8.82
N VAL A 699 -6.50 15.63 8.17
CA VAL A 699 -7.34 16.62 8.85
C VAL A 699 -8.69 16.02 9.24
N THR A 700 -9.00 16.01 10.53
CA THR A 700 -10.28 15.54 11.07
C THR A 700 -11.47 16.29 10.42
N PRO A 701 -12.46 15.59 9.85
CA PRO A 701 -13.62 16.22 9.23
C PRO A 701 -14.47 17.05 10.21
N THR A 702 -15.04 18.15 9.71
CA THR A 702 -15.83 19.11 10.51
C THR A 702 -17.31 18.75 10.66
N ASN A 703 -17.74 17.62 10.09
CA ASN A 703 -19.11 17.10 10.26
C ASN A 703 -19.34 16.53 11.68
N LYS A 704 -20.60 16.18 11.98
CA LYS A 704 -21.03 15.70 13.31
C LYS A 704 -20.54 14.31 13.74
N THR A 705 -20.07 13.46 12.81
CA THR A 705 -19.50 12.15 13.16
C THR A 705 -18.03 12.29 13.55
N GLY A 706 -17.33 13.29 13.02
CA GLY A 706 -15.86 13.42 13.11
C GLY A 706 -15.09 12.42 12.24
N SER A 707 -15.80 11.65 11.42
CA SER A 707 -15.25 10.62 10.52
C SER A 707 -15.40 11.05 9.06
N LEU A 708 -14.61 10.42 8.19
CA LEU A 708 -14.79 10.51 6.74
C LEU A 708 -16.19 10.02 6.36
N ILE A 709 -16.84 10.73 5.44
CA ILE A 709 -18.11 10.35 4.80
C ILE A 709 -17.84 10.31 3.30
N THR A 710 -17.81 9.11 2.71
CA THR A 710 -17.57 8.93 1.28
C THR A 710 -18.71 9.54 0.46
N VAL A 711 -18.36 10.40 -0.50
CA VAL A 711 -19.29 11.05 -1.41
C VAL A 711 -19.07 10.49 -2.81
N HIS A 712 -20.04 9.79 -3.37
CA HIS A 712 -20.05 9.32 -4.76
C HIS A 712 -20.79 10.29 -5.65
N GLY A 713 -20.43 10.34 -6.93
CA GLY A 713 -21.10 11.23 -7.90
C GLY A 713 -21.47 10.52 -9.20
N ILE A 714 -22.77 10.42 -9.48
CA ILE A 714 -23.28 10.16 -10.83
C ILE A 714 -23.56 11.52 -11.46
N ILE A 715 -22.53 12.11 -12.06
CA ILE A 715 -22.50 13.54 -12.42
C ILE A 715 -22.20 13.76 -13.91
N CYS A 716 -22.33 15.00 -14.39
CA CYS A 716 -21.95 15.35 -15.76
C CYS A 716 -20.42 15.21 -15.96
N PRO A 717 -19.93 14.37 -16.90
CA PRO A 717 -18.50 14.21 -17.12
C PRO A 717 -17.85 15.48 -17.71
N GLY A 718 -16.58 15.71 -17.37
CA GLY A 718 -15.80 16.84 -17.88
C GLY A 718 -15.69 16.81 -19.40
N GLY A 719 -15.93 17.96 -20.03
CA GLY A 719 -15.95 18.12 -21.50
C GLY A 719 -17.21 17.55 -22.19
N SER A 720 -18.18 17.02 -21.43
CA SER A 720 -19.46 16.51 -21.98
C SER A 720 -20.55 17.58 -21.99
N TYR A 721 -21.74 17.23 -22.50
CA TYR A 721 -22.91 18.10 -22.49
C TYR A 721 -24.07 17.39 -21.80
N CYS A 722 -24.61 18.03 -20.76
CA CYS A 722 -25.70 17.61 -19.87
C CYS A 722 -26.55 18.84 -19.50
N GLY A 723 -27.66 18.70 -18.77
CA GLY A 723 -28.52 19.84 -18.39
C GLY A 723 -29.56 20.22 -19.46
N CYS A 724 -30.09 19.25 -20.21
CA CYS A 724 -31.05 19.52 -21.31
C CYS A 724 -32.43 18.93 -21.03
N GLY A 725 -33.48 19.63 -21.47
CA GLY A 725 -34.86 19.19 -21.25
C GLY A 725 -35.19 17.89 -21.99
N THR A 726 -36.20 17.17 -21.50
CA THR A 726 -36.63 15.88 -22.05
C THR A 726 -36.80 15.91 -23.57
N GLY A 727 -36.11 15.01 -24.28
CA GLY A 727 -36.15 14.91 -25.74
C GLY A 727 -35.20 15.86 -26.50
N GLN A 728 -34.36 16.62 -25.81
CA GLN A 728 -33.29 17.43 -26.42
C GLN A 728 -31.96 16.70 -26.41
N THR A 729 -31.18 16.81 -27.48
CA THR A 729 -29.77 16.36 -27.50
C THR A 729 -28.88 17.47 -26.94
N CYS A 730 -28.07 17.15 -25.93
CA CYS A 730 -27.11 18.10 -25.38
C CYS A 730 -25.94 18.35 -26.32
N THR A 731 -25.65 19.62 -26.60
CA THR A 731 -24.56 20.05 -27.51
C THR A 731 -23.96 21.38 -27.05
N GLY A 732 -22.79 21.74 -27.60
CA GLY A 732 -22.11 23.01 -27.33
C GLY A 732 -22.87 24.29 -27.73
N THR A 733 -24.04 24.18 -28.38
CA THR A 733 -24.90 25.32 -28.74
C THR A 733 -26.18 25.43 -27.90
N SER A 734 -26.51 24.46 -27.06
CA SER A 734 -27.71 24.50 -26.20
C SER A 734 -27.64 25.67 -25.20
N THR A 735 -28.57 26.61 -25.21
CA THR A 735 -28.58 27.76 -24.27
C THR A 735 -29.17 27.38 -22.91
N GLY A 736 -28.58 27.83 -21.80
CA GLY A 736 -29.05 27.55 -20.42
C GLY A 736 -28.06 26.79 -19.52
N ARG A 737 -26.83 26.56 -19.98
CA ARG A 737 -25.81 25.69 -19.35
C ARG A 737 -25.03 26.40 -18.23
N GLU A 738 -25.68 26.96 -17.21
CA GLU A 738 -24.97 27.83 -16.25
C GLU A 738 -23.82 27.13 -15.51
N PHE A 739 -23.86 25.81 -15.28
CA PHE A 739 -22.79 25.05 -14.61
C PHE A 739 -22.37 23.73 -15.27
N ASN A 740 -22.31 23.67 -16.60
CA ASN A 740 -21.76 22.48 -17.27
C ASN A 740 -20.20 22.55 -17.33
N PRO A 741 -19.45 21.49 -16.96
CA PRO A 741 -17.97 21.47 -16.96
C PRO A 741 -17.38 21.37 -18.39
N GLN A 742 -17.53 22.43 -19.18
CA GLN A 742 -17.26 22.40 -20.63
C GLN A 742 -15.78 22.48 -21.01
N ALA A 743 -14.91 22.90 -20.10
CA ALA A 743 -13.47 23.03 -20.35
C ALA A 743 -12.64 22.89 -19.06
N GLY A 744 -11.57 22.11 -19.15
CA GLY A 744 -10.51 22.06 -18.15
C GLY A 744 -10.43 20.80 -17.28
N GLY A 745 -11.27 19.78 -17.47
CA GLY A 745 -11.16 18.52 -16.72
C GLY A 745 -12.26 18.28 -15.69
N VAL A 746 -12.40 17.03 -15.25
CA VAL A 746 -13.27 16.61 -14.13
C VAL A 746 -12.67 17.09 -12.81
N SER A 747 -11.35 17.08 -12.69
CA SER A 747 -10.55 17.73 -11.62
C SER A 747 -10.99 19.17 -11.26
N LYS A 748 -11.65 19.89 -12.19
CA LYS A 748 -12.09 21.28 -12.03
C LYS A 748 -13.60 21.45 -11.83
N ALA A 749 -14.37 20.37 -11.74
CA ALA A 749 -15.78 20.38 -11.35
C ALA A 749 -15.93 20.27 -9.82
N ARG A 750 -16.79 21.08 -9.23
CA ARG A 750 -17.01 21.18 -7.77
C ARG A 750 -17.50 19.87 -7.18
N ASN A 751 -18.49 19.23 -7.82
CA ASN A 751 -18.99 17.91 -7.43
C ASN A 751 -17.86 16.88 -7.44
N ALA A 752 -17.12 16.80 -8.54
CA ALA A 752 -16.08 15.81 -8.71
C ALA A 752 -14.89 16.01 -7.77
N ALA A 753 -14.51 17.26 -7.47
CA ALA A 753 -13.45 17.56 -6.52
C ALA A 753 -13.76 17.06 -5.10
N VAL A 754 -15.02 17.13 -4.66
CA VAL A 754 -15.44 16.54 -3.36
C VAL A 754 -15.46 15.02 -3.44
N VAL A 755 -16.04 14.44 -4.49
CA VAL A 755 -16.05 12.99 -4.71
C VAL A 755 -14.63 12.42 -4.67
N ASN A 756 -13.73 13.01 -5.46
CA ASN A 756 -12.31 12.70 -5.54
C ASN A 756 -11.62 12.79 -4.18
N ALA A 757 -11.78 13.92 -3.47
CA ALA A 757 -11.13 14.12 -2.18
C ALA A 757 -11.57 13.08 -1.13
N THR A 758 -12.85 12.69 -1.15
CA THR A 758 -13.42 11.68 -0.23
C THR A 758 -13.17 10.22 -0.64
N GLY A 759 -12.46 9.97 -1.75
CA GLY A 759 -12.19 8.63 -2.27
C GLY A 759 -13.39 7.95 -2.93
N GLY A 760 -14.44 8.69 -3.26
CA GLY A 760 -15.67 8.15 -3.84
C GLY A 760 -15.60 7.93 -5.35
N VAL A 761 -16.47 7.05 -5.85
CA VAL A 761 -16.62 6.77 -7.29
C VAL A 761 -17.19 7.97 -8.04
N ILE A 762 -16.44 8.45 -9.03
CA ILE A 762 -16.84 9.40 -10.08
C ILE A 762 -17.45 8.61 -11.25
N GLY A 763 -18.77 8.57 -11.30
CA GLY A 763 -19.58 8.03 -12.39
C GLY A 763 -20.11 9.09 -13.36
N SER A 764 -20.93 8.63 -14.31
CA SER A 764 -21.45 9.43 -15.43
C SER A 764 -22.97 9.39 -15.52
N ILE A 765 -23.60 10.56 -15.60
CA ILE A 765 -25.05 10.74 -15.79
C ILE A 765 -25.49 10.76 -17.27
N ILE A 766 -24.56 10.71 -18.22
CA ILE A 766 -24.81 11.10 -19.63
C ILE A 766 -25.88 10.26 -20.36
N ASP A 767 -26.12 9.02 -19.90
CA ASP A 767 -27.13 8.11 -20.43
C ASP A 767 -27.51 7.02 -19.41
N ASN A 768 -28.62 6.32 -19.65
CA ASN A 768 -29.15 5.29 -18.75
C ASN A 768 -28.19 4.11 -18.49
N ASN A 769 -27.31 3.79 -19.43
CA ASN A 769 -26.32 2.73 -19.31
C ASN A 769 -25.15 3.18 -18.44
N SER A 770 -24.66 4.41 -18.64
CA SER A 770 -23.66 5.06 -17.79
C SER A 770 -24.13 5.17 -16.33
N ILE A 771 -25.39 5.57 -16.09
CA ILE A 771 -25.98 5.62 -14.73
C ILE A 771 -25.98 4.23 -14.07
N ARG A 772 -26.30 3.17 -14.82
CA ARG A 772 -26.27 1.79 -14.31
C ARG A 772 -24.87 1.33 -13.95
N VAL A 773 -23.88 1.53 -14.82
CA VAL A 773 -22.48 1.14 -14.53
C VAL A 773 -21.92 1.94 -13.35
N SER A 774 -22.29 3.22 -13.24
CA SER A 774 -21.93 4.04 -12.09
C SER A 774 -22.53 3.51 -10.79
N MET A 775 -23.81 3.14 -10.78
CA MET A 775 -24.44 2.56 -9.59
C MET A 775 -23.85 1.19 -9.22
N ASP A 776 -23.58 0.33 -10.21
CA ASP A 776 -22.94 -0.97 -9.98
C ASP A 776 -21.56 -0.79 -9.31
N ALA A 777 -20.77 0.21 -9.73
CA ALA A 777 -19.47 0.54 -9.11
C ALA A 777 -19.61 1.14 -7.69
N ILE A 778 -20.58 2.04 -7.46
CA ILE A 778 -20.85 2.64 -6.15
C ILE A 778 -21.26 1.57 -5.11
N ILE A 779 -22.06 0.59 -5.52
CA ILE A 779 -22.44 -0.53 -4.64
C ILE A 779 -21.26 -1.48 -4.39
N ALA A 780 -20.43 -1.75 -5.40
CA ALA A 780 -19.23 -2.57 -5.23
C ALA A 780 -18.27 -1.94 -4.20
N ASP A 781 -17.98 -0.64 -4.34
CA ASP A 781 -17.16 0.11 -3.39
C ASP A 781 -17.75 0.13 -1.96
N ALA A 782 -19.05 0.42 -1.83
CA ALA A 782 -19.69 0.47 -0.51
C ALA A 782 -19.72 -0.90 0.19
N ILE A 783 -19.72 -2.00 -0.57
CA ILE A 783 -19.52 -3.35 -0.05
C ILE A 783 -18.04 -3.56 0.33
N GLY A 784 -17.11 -3.19 -0.55
CA GLY A 784 -15.67 -3.26 -0.32
C GLY A 784 -15.26 -2.57 0.98
N ASN A 785 -15.54 -1.27 1.12
CA ASN A 785 -15.23 -0.46 2.31
C ASN A 785 -15.85 -0.94 3.64
N ALA A 786 -16.75 -1.93 3.59
CA ALA A 786 -17.39 -2.52 4.76
C ALA A 786 -17.04 -4.01 4.98
N GLY A 787 -16.12 -4.54 4.18
CA GLY A 787 -15.51 -5.86 4.39
C GLY A 787 -14.58 -5.89 5.61
N TYR A 788 -14.06 -7.08 5.91
CA TYR A 788 -12.99 -7.25 6.88
C TYR A 788 -11.71 -6.62 6.34
N LYS A 789 -11.11 -5.68 7.08
CA LYS A 789 -9.85 -5.06 6.70
C LYS A 789 -8.70 -5.95 7.15
N THR A 790 -7.84 -6.34 6.22
CA THR A 790 -6.66 -7.17 6.49
C THR A 790 -5.59 -6.38 7.23
N LEU A 791 -4.72 -7.08 7.94
CA LEU A 791 -3.70 -6.50 8.82
C LEU A 791 -2.49 -6.00 8.01
N LYS A 792 -2.03 -6.75 7.01
CA LYS A 792 -1.07 -6.31 5.98
C LYS A 792 -1.79 -6.06 4.63
N PRO A 793 -1.19 -5.34 3.65
CA PRO A 793 -1.80 -5.08 2.35
C PRO A 793 -1.70 -6.30 1.39
N PRO A 794 -2.79 -6.99 1.03
CA PRO A 794 -2.70 -8.23 0.27
C PRO A 794 -2.41 -8.02 -1.21
N ILE A 795 -1.60 -8.89 -1.80
CA ILE A 795 -1.52 -9.11 -3.25
C ILE A 795 -2.82 -9.80 -3.71
N GLY A 796 -3.67 -9.12 -4.47
CA GLY A 796 -5.04 -9.54 -4.82
C GLY A 796 -5.15 -10.95 -5.44
N ALA A 797 -4.14 -11.34 -6.23
CA ALA A 797 -4.07 -12.66 -6.86
C ALA A 797 -3.78 -13.81 -5.88
N SER A 798 -3.17 -13.54 -4.72
CA SER A 798 -2.71 -14.55 -3.75
C SER A 798 -3.75 -14.99 -2.74
N LEU A 799 -4.87 -14.25 -2.58
CA LEU A 799 -5.82 -14.54 -1.51
C LEU A 799 -6.49 -15.91 -1.65
N LYS A 800 -6.59 -16.61 -0.52
CA LYS A 800 -7.38 -17.84 -0.31
C LYS A 800 -8.14 -17.75 1.01
N VAL A 801 -9.39 -18.21 1.04
CA VAL A 801 -10.30 -18.06 2.19
C VAL A 801 -10.94 -19.39 2.58
N ALA A 802 -11.03 -19.65 3.88
CA ALA A 802 -11.84 -20.73 4.45
C ALA A 802 -12.70 -20.23 5.62
N LEU A 803 -13.78 -20.97 5.92
CA LEU A 803 -14.66 -20.74 7.06
C LEU A 803 -14.93 -22.05 7.80
N SER A 804 -15.23 -21.96 9.09
CA SER A 804 -15.61 -23.11 9.92
C SER A 804 -17.01 -23.62 9.57
N GLU A 805 -17.90 -22.70 9.18
CA GLU A 805 -19.26 -23.00 8.73
C GLU A 805 -19.78 -21.88 7.81
N VAL A 806 -20.36 -22.26 6.67
CA VAL A 806 -20.97 -21.34 5.69
C VAL A 806 -22.50 -21.47 5.69
N ARG A 807 -23.22 -20.41 5.27
CA ARG A 807 -24.70 -20.37 5.30
C ARG A 807 -25.39 -21.50 4.55
N ASP A 808 -24.82 -21.97 3.43
CA ASP A 808 -25.31 -23.18 2.75
C ASP A 808 -24.16 -23.99 2.15
N ALA A 809 -23.74 -25.01 2.91
CA ALA A 809 -22.69 -25.96 2.52
C ALA A 809 -23.05 -26.85 1.31
N ASN A 810 -24.30 -26.84 0.83
CA ASN A 810 -24.66 -27.52 -0.43
C ASN A 810 -24.29 -26.71 -1.67
N VAL A 811 -24.04 -25.40 -1.50
CA VAL A 811 -23.71 -24.44 -2.56
C VAL A 811 -22.27 -23.95 -2.44
N CYS A 812 -21.74 -23.85 -1.22
CA CYS A 812 -20.39 -23.35 -0.96
C CYS A 812 -19.50 -24.39 -0.24
N ASN A 813 -18.26 -24.54 -0.70
CA ASN A 813 -17.24 -25.28 0.04
C ASN A 813 -16.61 -24.36 1.10
N ALA A 814 -16.82 -24.67 2.38
CA ALA A 814 -16.28 -23.90 3.49
C ALA A 814 -14.74 -23.95 3.56
N ASN A 815 -14.11 -25.06 3.14
CA ASN A 815 -12.66 -25.26 3.23
C ASN A 815 -11.87 -24.55 2.11
N ASN A 816 -12.54 -24.09 1.07
CA ASN A 816 -11.93 -23.34 -0.03
C ASN A 816 -13.03 -22.50 -0.69
N VAL A 817 -13.28 -21.33 -0.13
CA VAL A 817 -14.32 -20.42 -0.60
C VAL A 817 -13.89 -19.84 -1.94
N PRO A 818 -14.69 -19.99 -3.01
CA PRO A 818 -14.31 -19.49 -4.33
C PRO A 818 -14.35 -17.96 -4.37
N ARG A 819 -13.52 -17.34 -5.21
CA ARG A 819 -13.67 -15.92 -5.57
C ARG A 819 -14.99 -15.74 -6.35
N SER A 820 -15.98 -15.09 -5.76
CA SER A 820 -17.31 -14.85 -6.35
C SER A 820 -18.11 -13.81 -5.57
N THR A 821 -18.65 -12.82 -6.28
CA THR A 821 -19.59 -11.82 -5.75
C THR A 821 -21.05 -12.33 -5.66
N VAL A 822 -21.30 -13.62 -5.93
CA VAL A 822 -22.61 -14.27 -5.78
C VAL A 822 -22.61 -15.28 -4.64
N ASN A 823 -21.68 -16.24 -4.67
CA ASN A 823 -21.48 -17.24 -3.62
C ASN A 823 -19.98 -17.48 -3.47
N GLY A 824 -19.31 -16.66 -2.65
CA GLY A 824 -17.86 -16.69 -2.53
C GLY A 824 -17.31 -15.53 -1.71
N PHE A 825 -16.07 -15.14 -2.01
CA PHE A 825 -15.45 -13.91 -1.53
C PHE A 825 -15.06 -12.97 -2.68
N ASP A 826 -14.88 -11.69 -2.40
CA ASP A 826 -14.06 -10.79 -3.22
C ASP A 826 -13.18 -9.93 -2.30
N PHE A 827 -12.09 -9.41 -2.85
CA PHE A 827 -11.16 -8.51 -2.19
C PHE A 827 -11.12 -7.18 -2.95
N ASP A 828 -10.93 -6.08 -2.24
CA ASP A 828 -10.79 -4.75 -2.81
C ASP A 828 -9.43 -4.14 -2.45
N GLY A 829 -8.53 -4.02 -3.45
CA GLY A 829 -7.19 -3.46 -3.24
C GLY A 829 -7.18 -2.00 -2.79
N SER A 830 -8.22 -1.22 -3.12
CA SER A 830 -8.29 0.20 -2.76
C SER A 830 -8.64 0.42 -1.29
N ALA A 831 -9.55 -0.41 -0.76
CA ALA A 831 -9.97 -0.40 0.65
C ALA A 831 -9.11 -1.33 1.54
N ARG A 832 -8.37 -2.27 0.94
CA ARG A 832 -7.62 -3.37 1.59
C ARG A 832 -8.55 -4.27 2.42
N THR A 833 -9.67 -4.68 1.82
CA THR A 833 -10.77 -5.35 2.52
C THR A 833 -11.33 -6.57 1.80
N LEU A 834 -11.79 -7.55 2.57
CA LEU A 834 -12.38 -8.80 2.12
C LEU A 834 -13.88 -8.88 2.43
N SER A 835 -14.68 -9.21 1.42
CA SER A 835 -16.14 -9.32 1.51
C SER A 835 -16.62 -10.74 1.18
N LEU A 836 -17.62 -11.24 1.93
CA LEU A 836 -18.25 -12.55 1.68
C LEU A 836 -19.68 -12.44 1.15
N PHE A 837 -20.04 -13.34 0.23
CA PHE A 837 -21.26 -13.28 -0.57
C PHE A 837 -22.11 -14.56 -0.52
N GLY A 838 -23.42 -14.37 -0.50
CA GLY A 838 -24.44 -15.40 -0.70
C GLY A 838 -24.40 -16.53 0.32
N ALA A 839 -24.28 -17.75 -0.21
CA ALA A 839 -24.17 -19.02 0.53
C ALA A 839 -22.83 -19.20 1.26
N CYS A 840 -21.77 -18.51 0.81
CA CYS A 840 -20.43 -18.58 1.41
C CYS A 840 -20.22 -17.62 2.59
N ARG A 841 -21.20 -16.77 2.90
CA ARG A 841 -21.18 -15.98 4.14
C ARG A 841 -21.11 -16.89 5.36
N PRO A 842 -20.60 -16.38 6.51
CA PRO A 842 -20.55 -17.16 7.74
C PRO A 842 -21.97 -17.58 8.16
N ALA A 843 -22.11 -18.81 8.67
CA ALA A 843 -23.41 -19.34 9.08
C ALA A 843 -24.03 -18.52 10.23
N ASN A 844 -23.20 -18.04 11.16
CA ASN A 844 -23.57 -17.15 12.24
C ASN A 844 -22.35 -16.30 12.68
N GLU A 845 -22.55 -15.36 13.60
CA GLU A 845 -21.50 -14.42 14.06
C GLU A 845 -20.32 -15.12 14.77
N ASN A 846 -20.48 -16.35 15.26
CA ASN A 846 -19.38 -17.12 15.88
C ASN A 846 -18.60 -17.97 14.86
N SER A 847 -19.03 -18.03 13.60
CA SER A 847 -18.33 -18.77 12.55
C SER A 847 -16.97 -18.13 12.28
N GLN A 848 -15.90 -18.88 12.53
CA GLN A 848 -14.52 -18.44 12.31
C GLN A 848 -14.18 -18.48 10.82
N ALA A 849 -13.42 -17.49 10.37
CA ALA A 849 -12.82 -17.44 9.04
C ALA A 849 -11.30 -17.45 9.16
N ALA A 850 -10.64 -17.91 8.11
CA ALA A 850 -9.21 -17.69 7.89
C ALA A 850 -8.98 -17.18 6.47
N VAL A 851 -7.99 -16.31 6.31
CA VAL A 851 -7.48 -15.88 5.01
C VAL A 851 -5.96 -16.05 5.00
N SER A 852 -5.41 -16.48 3.87
CA SER A 852 -3.98 -16.43 3.61
C SER A 852 -3.71 -15.66 2.33
N TYR A 853 -2.57 -14.95 2.30
CA TYR A 853 -2.14 -14.13 1.18
C TYR A 853 -0.63 -13.83 1.25
N GLN A 854 -0.06 -13.39 0.15
CA GLN A 854 1.25 -12.72 0.12
C GLN A 854 1.05 -11.20 0.14
N TYR A 855 2.00 -10.48 0.74
CA TYR A 855 2.00 -9.02 0.79
C TYR A 855 3.37 -8.47 0.38
N TRP A 856 3.38 -7.23 -0.12
CA TRP A 856 4.61 -6.49 -0.40
C TRP A 856 5.15 -5.84 0.87
N ILE A 857 6.46 -5.90 1.05
CA ILE A 857 7.19 -5.10 2.04
C ILE A 857 7.57 -3.78 1.36
N ASP A 858 7.47 -2.67 2.08
CA ASP A 858 7.73 -1.30 1.60
C ASP A 858 9.18 -0.94 1.98
N GLN A 859 10.16 -1.27 1.13
CA GLN A 859 11.57 -0.93 1.32
C GLN A 859 11.97 0.29 0.50
N GLU A 860 11.57 0.37 -0.77
CA GLU A 860 11.87 1.52 -1.63
C GLU A 860 11.16 2.81 -1.14
N LYS A 861 11.86 3.95 -1.16
CA LYS A 861 11.38 5.25 -0.66
C LYS A 861 11.48 6.38 -1.69
N ASP A 862 12.28 6.25 -2.76
CA ASP A 862 12.26 7.23 -3.85
C ASP A 862 11.02 7.01 -4.74
N PRO A 863 10.13 8.01 -4.91
CA PRO A 863 8.98 7.90 -5.81
C PRO A 863 9.36 7.69 -7.29
N ASN A 864 10.62 7.89 -7.66
CA ASN A 864 11.15 7.62 -8.99
C ASN A 864 11.77 6.22 -9.10
N GLY A 865 11.81 5.46 -8.00
CA GLY A 865 12.65 4.27 -7.86
C GLY A 865 14.13 4.63 -7.94
N GLY A 866 14.95 3.94 -7.16
CA GLY A 866 16.23 3.53 -7.68
C GLY A 866 16.01 2.59 -8.88
N VAL A 867 16.94 2.63 -9.84
CA VAL A 867 17.52 1.34 -10.19
C VAL A 867 18.16 0.86 -8.89
N PRO A 868 17.96 -0.36 -8.41
CA PRO A 868 18.63 -0.75 -7.19
C PRO A 868 20.13 -0.59 -7.37
N CYS A 869 20.83 -0.30 -6.29
CA CYS A 869 22.23 0.05 -6.34
C CYS A 869 22.51 1.38 -7.08
N GLN A 870 21.53 2.26 -7.35
CA GLN A 870 21.76 3.54 -8.03
C GLN A 870 22.35 4.64 -7.13
N ASP A 871 22.05 4.60 -5.84
CA ASP A 871 22.71 5.44 -4.84
C ASP A 871 24.03 4.80 -4.33
N ASP A 872 24.40 3.62 -4.86
CA ASP A 872 25.70 2.99 -4.66
C ASP A 872 26.80 3.75 -5.41
N PRO A 873 27.97 4.01 -4.79
CA PRO A 873 29.12 4.64 -5.46
C PRO A 873 29.62 3.93 -6.73
N ASP A 874 29.40 2.62 -6.87
CA ASP A 874 29.93 1.76 -7.95
C ASP A 874 28.88 1.43 -9.04
N TYR A 875 27.81 2.23 -9.12
CA TYR A 875 26.81 2.21 -10.20
C TYR A 875 27.36 2.71 -11.55
N ASP A 876 27.18 1.93 -12.63
CA ASP A 876 27.35 2.43 -14.00
C ASP A 876 26.11 2.19 -14.88
N GLU A 877 25.62 3.26 -15.49
CA GLU A 877 24.49 3.23 -16.43
C GLU A 877 24.82 2.52 -17.77
N THR A 878 26.09 2.15 -18.03
CA THR A 878 26.51 1.57 -19.31
C THR A 878 26.69 0.06 -19.35
N GLU A 879 26.79 -0.62 -18.19
CA GLU A 879 26.93 -2.08 -18.08
C GLU A 879 25.57 -2.83 -17.92
N PRO A 880 25.47 -4.13 -18.27
CA PRO A 880 24.19 -4.87 -18.39
C PRO A 880 23.38 -5.11 -17.11
N ASP A 881 24.02 -5.01 -15.96
CA ASP A 881 23.54 -5.27 -14.60
C ASP A 881 23.63 -4.01 -13.71
N HIS A 882 23.93 -2.85 -14.33
CA HIS A 882 23.92 -1.52 -13.75
C HIS A 882 24.95 -1.23 -12.64
N CYS A 883 25.97 -2.09 -12.54
CA CYS A 883 27.14 -1.90 -11.69
C CYS A 883 28.43 -1.97 -12.54
N ASP A 884 29.50 -1.31 -12.10
CA ASP A 884 30.74 -1.21 -12.88
C ASP A 884 31.50 -2.57 -13.02
N ASP A 885 32.26 -2.72 -14.12
CA ASP A 885 33.15 -3.85 -14.45
C ASP A 885 32.53 -5.29 -14.47
N LEU A 886 32.52 -6.01 -13.33
CA LEU A 886 31.99 -7.39 -13.21
C LEU A 886 30.96 -7.51 -12.07
N LEU A 887 30.56 -6.39 -11.47
CA LEU A 887 29.59 -6.34 -10.36
C LEU A 887 28.17 -6.61 -10.87
N ALA A 888 27.27 -6.98 -9.97
CA ALA A 888 25.84 -7.15 -10.24
C ALA A 888 25.03 -6.67 -9.05
N CYS A 889 23.90 -6.02 -9.32
CA CYS A 889 23.13 -5.39 -8.27
C CYS A 889 22.37 -6.38 -7.36
N ASN A 890 22.45 -6.20 -6.03
CA ASN A 890 21.64 -6.92 -5.04
C ASN A 890 20.31 -6.19 -4.77
N GLU A 891 19.24 -6.67 -5.40
CA GLU A 891 17.87 -6.15 -5.24
C GLU A 891 17.33 -6.08 -3.79
N SER A 892 17.90 -6.85 -2.85
CA SER A 892 17.40 -6.92 -1.46
C SER A 892 18.04 -5.89 -0.52
N THR A 893 19.25 -5.44 -0.85
CA THR A 893 20.07 -4.55 -0.01
C THR A 893 20.40 -3.21 -0.69
N ASP A 894 20.05 -3.06 -1.97
CA ASP A 894 20.25 -1.82 -2.75
C ASP A 894 21.74 -1.47 -2.97
N ALA A 895 22.61 -2.49 -3.11
CA ALA A 895 24.07 -2.35 -3.25
C ALA A 895 24.71 -3.21 -4.36
N CYS A 896 25.75 -2.68 -5.02
CA CYS A 896 26.44 -3.31 -6.16
C CYS A 896 27.48 -4.34 -5.68
N VAL A 897 27.27 -5.63 -5.95
CA VAL A 897 28.07 -6.74 -5.37
C VAL A 897 28.60 -7.71 -6.42
N CYS A 898 29.71 -8.41 -6.17
CA CYS A 898 30.20 -9.38 -7.16
C CYS A 898 29.30 -10.62 -7.26
N PRO A 899 28.80 -10.98 -8.46
CA PRO A 899 28.10 -12.25 -8.66
C PRO A 899 29.10 -13.42 -8.67
N ALA A 900 28.67 -14.57 -8.16
CA ALA A 900 29.49 -15.78 -8.11
C ALA A 900 30.11 -16.14 -9.48
N ASN A 901 31.40 -16.48 -9.48
CA ASN A 901 32.25 -16.69 -10.66
C ASN A 901 32.26 -15.55 -11.70
N CYS A 902 31.94 -14.29 -11.33
CA CYS A 902 31.84 -13.16 -12.24
C CYS A 902 30.89 -13.47 -13.42
N ASN A 903 29.82 -14.22 -13.15
CA ASN A 903 28.84 -14.66 -14.14
C ASN A 903 29.42 -15.48 -15.32
N ASP A 904 30.47 -16.28 -15.07
CA ASP A 904 31.20 -17.12 -16.06
C ASP A 904 31.84 -16.33 -17.23
N THR A 905 32.00 -15.00 -17.11
CA THR A 905 32.49 -14.12 -18.19
C THR A 905 33.98 -14.29 -18.51
N CYS A 906 34.79 -14.80 -17.58
CA CYS A 906 36.24 -14.83 -17.71
C CYS A 906 36.75 -15.84 -18.76
N GLY A 907 37.50 -15.33 -19.72
CA GLY A 907 38.01 -16.08 -20.87
C GLY A 907 39.11 -17.11 -20.55
N ALA A 908 39.42 -17.96 -21.54
CA ALA A 908 40.40 -19.03 -21.37
C ALA A 908 41.82 -18.51 -21.05
N GLY A 909 42.26 -18.71 -19.79
CA GLY A 909 43.56 -18.28 -19.29
C GLY A 909 43.49 -17.19 -18.20
N THR A 910 42.30 -16.69 -17.89
CA THR A 910 41.97 -15.89 -16.70
C THR A 910 41.05 -16.69 -15.78
N ARG A 911 40.91 -16.27 -14.53
CA ARG A 911 39.86 -16.71 -13.60
C ARG A 911 39.11 -15.47 -13.10
N CYS A 912 37.88 -15.67 -12.63
CA CYS A 912 37.22 -14.65 -11.83
C CYS A 912 37.96 -14.46 -10.50
N ASP A 913 38.02 -13.22 -10.04
CA ASP A 913 38.43 -12.81 -8.71
C ASP A 913 37.25 -12.04 -8.12
N GLU A 914 36.47 -12.73 -7.28
CA GLU A 914 35.14 -12.26 -6.83
C GLU A 914 35.24 -11.07 -5.86
N ALA A 915 36.38 -10.89 -5.18
CA ALA A 915 36.63 -9.72 -4.32
C ALA A 915 37.10 -8.47 -5.09
N LEU A 916 37.61 -8.64 -6.31
CA LEU A 916 38.09 -7.53 -7.15
C LEU A 916 37.15 -7.18 -8.31
N CYS A 917 36.09 -7.96 -8.52
CA CYS A 917 35.31 -7.96 -9.76
C CYS A 917 36.21 -7.93 -11.02
N ALA A 918 37.25 -8.77 -11.05
CA ALA A 918 38.25 -8.74 -12.12
C ALA A 918 38.58 -10.12 -12.70
N CYS A 919 38.62 -10.21 -14.03
CA CYS A 919 39.12 -11.40 -14.74
C CYS A 919 40.65 -11.44 -14.74
N VAL A 920 41.25 -11.81 -13.62
CA VAL A 920 42.70 -11.86 -13.45
C VAL A 920 43.34 -13.01 -14.24
N PRO A 921 44.48 -12.80 -14.95
CA PRO A 921 45.17 -13.87 -15.66
C PRO A 921 45.68 -14.92 -14.67
N VAL A 922 45.58 -16.20 -15.03
CA VAL A 922 46.08 -17.32 -14.23
C VAL A 922 47.61 -17.38 -14.36
N ILE A 923 48.27 -16.45 -13.66
CA ILE A 923 49.72 -16.35 -13.52
C ILE A 923 50.08 -17.01 -12.18
N GLY A 924 51.03 -17.95 -12.23
CA GLY A 924 51.56 -18.65 -11.05
C GLY A 924 53.08 -18.65 -10.99
#